data_AF-A0A1V5HD11-F1
#
_entry.id   AF-A0A1V5HD11-F1
#
_cell.length_a   1.000
_cell.length_b   1.000
_cell.length_c   1.000
_cell.angle_alpha   90.00
_cell.angle_beta   90.00
_cell.angle_gamma   90.00
#
_symmetry.space_group_name_H-M   'P 1'
#
loop_
_entity.id
_entity.type
_entity.pdbx_description
1 polymer ?
#
loop_
_entity_poly.entity_id
_entity_poly.type
_entity_poly.pdbx_seq_one_letter_code
_entity_poly.pdbx_strand_id
1 'polypeptide(L)'
;MKPESTPPASPLHLAADGLPRFTVEVRPGAPAAEEYAGEELRRHLHAMLGAGPQVRHRFHAAPHVLRINDREAAERAGIAVERHPAGVEEYLVETRGADLHILGGGPRGVLYGVYEFLEHLGCRWFTPEISRVPRCRTLRVGPLAMTGRPAFAYRDNMNWDTADPLWRVRNRLNGWHTPLPDYLGGQVTYAPGSFVHTHFGYLDPREHFADHPEYAAMTGGLRRPGANQLCLTNPEVLRIVTAAVIERMRQHPWATLFSVSQMDGGGYCECPACQAVVDEEGAQSGPILRFANAVAAETSKRFPDKLIDTLAYAYSVDAPRHVRPHPNVRVRLCSIGTCMAHPFAEACGQVNSGPFLKALTEWSRLTDQLHIWHYCTDFADSLLPLPDFNQIEGNLRLFRQHRAYGVFMQGLGDEGGRAESQQLRGWLIGRLLWNPDRPLWPLADEFLATVYGRAACGVRKYYDVFHALGKTGRPHHFSLGERPNSRLFDEDVAGPADAALAEAERTVRGAGRFRVRLLRDGLAYARLMRALPKAYARDGDRYAPGEPAEALRATADRLFRDWRKAGILHLSEGGPIGRHQAFIRRRTASHAVEWLRDGDGAVAVVPALNGRLLEWYAGGRQWLARALPDDFGFPAPAGYMEIPGHILEAYRCRRRSAGEVVLRAMTVEGLENTRRVTLIGGDASRNGADCTGGEVGRGRRYAASGPGAVMAPGAHLQASCLRIESRFVNRSGKVLRWSWGGRLFLLSPGPATVVFDCASGPRRLAWDELPAHERAFEAGELPPGQWRVEFAEFAITHRFSGQAFIRTTLMRDDARPGLALYVCTPILETAPGDGIVIEQEWHLEPREATAP
;
A
#
# COMPACT_ATOMS: atom_id res chain seq x y z
N MET A 1 22.83 -20.21 -61.74
CA MET A 1 22.51 -18.76 -61.81
C MET A 1 22.98 -18.12 -60.51
N LYS A 2 23.95 -17.19 -60.59
CA LYS A 2 24.30 -16.33 -59.45
C LYS A 2 23.09 -15.45 -59.14
N PRO A 3 22.79 -15.15 -57.86
CA PRO A 3 21.78 -14.15 -57.55
C PRO A 3 22.30 -12.80 -58.07
N GLU A 4 21.54 -12.15 -58.95
CA GLU A 4 21.78 -10.77 -59.36
C GLU A 4 21.80 -9.90 -58.10
N SER A 5 22.95 -9.29 -57.83
CA SER A 5 23.10 -8.31 -56.77
C SER A 5 22.25 -7.09 -57.13
N THR A 6 21.13 -6.91 -56.42
CA THR A 6 20.35 -5.67 -56.47
C THR A 6 21.28 -4.51 -56.10
N PRO A 7 21.38 -3.43 -56.90
CA PRO A 7 22.21 -2.29 -56.55
C PRO A 7 21.79 -1.74 -55.18
N PRO A 8 22.74 -1.26 -54.34
CA PRO A 8 22.39 -0.69 -53.04
C PRO A 8 21.45 0.49 -53.26
N ALA A 9 20.27 0.43 -52.64
CA ALA A 9 19.26 1.46 -52.79
C ALA A 9 19.80 2.81 -52.28
N SER A 10 19.65 3.86 -53.09
CA SER A 10 20.02 5.22 -52.70
C SER A 10 19.20 5.68 -51.48
N PRO A 11 19.80 6.45 -50.56
CA PRO A 11 19.07 6.95 -49.39
C PRO A 11 17.92 7.87 -49.81
N LEU A 12 16.80 7.79 -49.10
CA LEU A 12 15.68 8.73 -49.24
C LEU A 12 16.06 10.07 -48.60
N HIS A 13 15.93 11.15 -49.36
CA HIS A 13 16.19 12.51 -48.89
C HIS A 13 14.88 13.16 -48.47
N LEU A 14 14.34 12.73 -47.32
CA LEU A 14 13.05 13.20 -46.81
C LEU A 14 13.04 14.71 -46.52
N ALA A 15 14.19 15.33 -46.24
CA ALA A 15 14.27 16.79 -46.18
C ALA A 15 15.62 17.33 -46.63
N ALA A 16 15.59 18.53 -47.20
CA ALA A 16 16.76 19.32 -47.56
C ALA A 16 16.51 20.80 -47.24
N ASP A 17 17.50 21.47 -46.65
CA ASP A 17 17.44 22.89 -46.27
C ASP A 17 16.26 23.29 -45.36
N GLY A 18 15.77 22.33 -44.56
CA GLY A 18 14.60 22.50 -43.69
C GLY A 18 13.27 22.35 -44.42
N LEU A 19 13.27 22.07 -45.73
CA LEU A 19 12.09 21.85 -46.53
C LEU A 19 11.77 20.34 -46.63
N PRO A 20 10.52 19.93 -46.36
CA PRO A 20 10.11 18.55 -46.53
C PRO A 20 10.09 18.19 -48.02
N ARG A 21 10.57 17.00 -48.34
CA ARG A 21 10.58 16.39 -49.69
C ARG A 21 9.79 15.09 -49.71
N PHE A 22 8.76 15.00 -48.88
CA PHE A 22 7.92 13.83 -48.77
C PHE A 22 6.43 14.16 -48.70
N THR A 23 5.58 13.21 -49.07
CA THR A 23 4.17 13.15 -48.70
C THR A 23 3.92 11.94 -47.81
N VAL A 24 2.94 12.04 -46.90
CA VAL A 24 2.44 10.89 -46.15
C VAL A 24 1.10 10.50 -46.76
N GLU A 25 1.00 9.27 -47.25
CA GLU A 25 -0.22 8.73 -47.86
C GLU A 25 -0.73 7.57 -47.02
N VAL A 26 -1.97 7.70 -46.54
CA VAL A 26 -2.67 6.64 -45.81
C VAL A 26 -3.55 5.88 -46.80
N ARG A 27 -3.65 4.56 -46.63
CA ARG A 27 -4.49 3.74 -47.51
C ARG A 27 -5.93 4.27 -47.62
N PRO A 28 -6.60 4.11 -48.77
CA PRO A 28 -8.01 4.47 -48.90
C PRO A 28 -8.91 3.75 -47.88
N GLY A 29 -9.88 4.46 -47.30
CA GLY A 29 -10.84 3.88 -46.34
C GLY A 29 -10.22 3.42 -45.02
N ALA A 30 -9.08 3.99 -44.64
CA ALA A 30 -8.35 3.64 -43.44
C ALA A 30 -9.18 3.82 -42.15
N PRO A 31 -9.11 2.87 -41.19
CA PRO A 31 -9.61 3.08 -39.85
C PRO A 31 -8.94 4.27 -39.14
N ALA A 32 -9.63 4.86 -38.17
CA ALA A 32 -9.16 6.05 -37.44
C ALA A 32 -7.75 5.90 -36.84
N ALA A 33 -7.38 4.70 -36.39
CA ALA A 33 -6.04 4.43 -35.87
C ALA A 33 -4.92 4.58 -36.91
N GLU A 34 -5.18 4.23 -38.16
CA GLU A 34 -4.20 4.34 -39.25
C GLU A 34 -4.11 5.77 -39.78
N GLU A 35 -5.25 6.48 -39.86
CA GLU A 35 -5.26 7.91 -40.15
C GLU A 35 -4.46 8.69 -39.11
N TYR A 36 -4.67 8.36 -37.84
CA TYR A 36 -3.90 8.95 -36.74
C TYR A 36 -2.41 8.59 -36.83
N ALA A 37 -2.05 7.37 -37.22
CA ALA A 37 -0.66 6.96 -37.42
C ALA A 37 0.04 7.81 -38.50
N GLY A 38 -0.62 8.01 -39.64
CA GLY A 38 -0.08 8.86 -40.71
C GLY A 38 0.08 10.32 -40.28
N GLU A 39 -0.89 10.85 -39.54
CA GLU A 39 -0.83 12.20 -39.01
C GLU A 39 0.25 12.35 -37.92
N GLU A 40 0.44 11.37 -37.03
CA GLU A 40 1.54 11.36 -36.05
C GLU A 40 2.90 11.36 -36.74
N LEU A 41 3.09 10.53 -37.78
CA LEU A 41 4.32 10.50 -38.56
C LEU A 41 4.60 11.88 -39.17
N ARG A 42 3.61 12.45 -39.85
CA ARG A 42 3.68 13.76 -40.50
C ARG A 42 4.07 14.85 -39.49
N ARG A 43 3.38 14.93 -38.34
CA ARG A 43 3.64 15.93 -37.30
C ARG A 43 5.06 15.87 -36.78
N HIS A 44 5.57 14.68 -36.47
CA HIS A 44 6.90 14.53 -35.90
C HIS A 44 7.98 14.85 -36.93
N LEU A 45 7.83 14.40 -38.18
CA LEU A 45 8.76 14.76 -39.24
C LEU A 45 8.80 16.28 -39.45
N HIS A 46 7.66 16.99 -39.47
CA HIS A 46 7.66 18.45 -39.53
C HIS A 46 8.31 19.12 -38.32
N ALA A 47 8.04 18.62 -37.11
CA ALA A 47 8.66 19.13 -35.89
C ALA A 47 10.19 18.97 -35.93
N MET A 48 10.70 17.88 -36.53
CA MET A 48 12.14 17.69 -36.75
C MET A 48 12.72 18.74 -37.71
N LEU A 49 11.94 19.22 -38.68
CA LEU A 49 12.35 20.29 -39.61
C LEU A 49 12.19 21.70 -39.03
N GLY A 50 11.70 21.84 -37.80
CA GLY A 50 11.41 23.12 -37.17
C GLY A 50 10.09 23.76 -37.62
N ALA A 51 9.26 23.03 -38.37
CA ALA A 51 7.91 23.46 -38.74
C ALA A 51 6.91 23.16 -37.60
N GLY A 52 5.92 24.03 -37.42
CA GLY A 52 4.85 23.83 -36.44
C GLY A 52 3.93 22.66 -36.81
N PRO A 53 3.27 22.00 -35.84
CA PRO A 53 2.45 20.80 -36.07
C PRO A 53 1.27 21.02 -37.03
N GLN A 54 0.80 22.26 -37.17
CA GLN A 54 -0.32 22.67 -38.01
C GLN A 54 0.06 22.92 -39.48
N VAL A 55 1.35 22.91 -39.83
CA VAL A 55 1.77 23.19 -41.20
C VAL A 55 1.44 21.99 -42.08
N ARG A 56 0.43 22.14 -42.96
CA ARG A 56 0.16 21.21 -44.06
C ARG A 56 0.68 21.86 -45.34
N HIS A 57 1.81 21.39 -45.84
CA HIS A 57 2.27 21.86 -47.15
C HIS A 57 1.44 21.18 -48.25
N ARG A 58 0.86 21.98 -49.16
CA ARG A 58 0.34 21.48 -50.43
C ARG A 58 1.49 21.46 -51.43
N PHE A 59 2.11 20.30 -51.64
CA PHE A 59 3.05 20.11 -52.74
C PHE A 59 2.50 19.07 -53.70
N HIS A 60 2.51 19.39 -55.00
CA HIS A 60 2.01 18.51 -56.06
C HIS A 60 3.05 17.50 -56.58
N ALA A 61 4.28 17.48 -56.04
CA ALA A 61 5.32 16.53 -56.45
C ALA A 61 6.42 16.37 -55.39
N ALA A 62 6.12 15.73 -54.26
CA ALA A 62 7.19 15.27 -53.37
C ALA A 62 7.87 14.03 -53.99
N PRO A 63 9.21 13.96 -54.03
CA PRO A 63 9.93 12.83 -54.65
C PRO A 63 9.83 11.52 -53.85
N HIS A 64 9.33 11.56 -52.62
CA HIS A 64 9.23 10.41 -51.72
C HIS A 64 7.83 10.30 -51.14
N VAL A 65 7.26 9.09 -51.15
CA VAL A 65 5.98 8.81 -50.50
C VAL A 65 6.21 7.91 -49.28
N LEU A 66 5.64 8.30 -48.14
CA LEU A 66 5.63 7.52 -46.91
C LEU A 66 4.24 6.89 -46.82
N ARG A 67 4.17 5.61 -47.17
CA ARG A 67 2.93 4.85 -47.31
C ARG A 67 2.55 4.19 -45.99
N ILE A 68 1.34 4.48 -45.52
CA ILE A 68 0.78 3.95 -44.29
C ILE A 68 -0.26 2.88 -44.64
N ASN A 69 0.11 1.64 -44.34
CA ASN A 69 -0.68 0.42 -44.52
C ASN A 69 -1.21 0.18 -45.94
N ASP A 70 -0.62 0.80 -46.96
CA ASP A 70 -0.96 0.58 -48.37
C ASP A 70 -0.29 -0.72 -48.88
N ARG A 71 -1.01 -1.83 -48.70
CA ARG A 71 -0.53 -3.17 -49.07
C ARG A 71 -0.30 -3.28 -50.57
N GLU A 72 -1.27 -2.86 -51.38
CA GLU A 72 -1.17 -2.93 -52.85
C GLU A 72 0.07 -2.19 -53.38
N ALA A 73 0.36 -1.00 -52.87
CA ALA A 73 1.56 -0.27 -53.26
C ALA A 73 2.84 -0.98 -52.82
N ALA A 74 2.83 -1.64 -51.65
CA ALA A 74 3.96 -2.44 -51.19
C ALA A 74 4.21 -3.67 -52.09
N GLU A 75 3.18 -4.41 -52.49
CA GLU A 75 3.34 -5.57 -53.40
C GLU A 75 3.82 -5.12 -54.78
N ARG A 76 3.29 -4.01 -55.31
CA ARG A 76 3.78 -3.40 -56.56
C ARG A 76 5.25 -2.99 -56.48
N ALA A 77 5.72 -2.60 -55.30
CA ALA A 77 7.12 -2.28 -55.05
C ALA A 77 8.02 -3.54 -54.86
N GLY A 78 7.44 -4.74 -54.92
CA GLY A 78 8.16 -6.01 -54.73
C GLY A 78 8.41 -6.37 -53.27
N ILE A 79 7.71 -5.73 -52.33
CA ILE A 79 7.73 -6.11 -50.92
C ILE A 79 6.86 -7.36 -50.76
N ALA A 80 7.41 -8.43 -50.19
CA ALA A 80 6.72 -9.69 -49.99
C ALA A 80 5.70 -9.58 -48.84
N VAL A 81 4.57 -8.91 -49.10
CA VAL A 81 3.50 -8.66 -48.12
C VAL A 81 2.87 -9.93 -47.53
N GLU A 82 2.95 -11.05 -48.25
CA GLU A 82 2.49 -12.37 -47.79
C GLU A 82 3.38 -12.95 -46.69
N ARG A 83 4.60 -12.40 -46.53
CA ARG A 83 5.55 -12.71 -45.46
C ARG A 83 5.51 -11.66 -44.34
N HIS A 84 4.53 -10.76 -44.39
CA HIS A 84 4.40 -9.57 -43.53
C HIS A 84 3.21 -9.65 -42.57
N PRO A 85 3.20 -8.80 -41.54
CA PRO A 85 2.77 -9.19 -40.21
C PRO A 85 1.30 -9.61 -40.11
N ALA A 86 1.09 -10.82 -39.59
CA ALA A 86 -0.24 -11.40 -39.38
C ALA A 86 -0.80 -11.02 -37.99
N GLY A 87 0.06 -10.63 -37.04
CA GLY A 87 -0.36 -10.22 -35.71
C GLY A 87 -0.89 -8.78 -35.63
N VAL A 88 -1.93 -8.58 -34.83
CA VAL A 88 -2.62 -7.30 -34.52
C VAL A 88 -1.69 -6.13 -34.15
N GLU A 89 -0.49 -6.44 -33.65
CA GLU A 89 0.49 -5.45 -33.17
C GLU A 89 1.86 -5.57 -33.86
N GLU A 90 1.95 -6.43 -34.87
CA GLU A 90 3.19 -6.63 -35.61
C GLU A 90 3.28 -5.61 -36.76
N TYR A 91 4.51 -5.24 -37.15
CA TYR A 91 4.75 -4.24 -38.18
C TYR A 91 5.96 -4.54 -39.06
N LEU A 92 5.98 -3.88 -40.22
CA LEU A 92 7.11 -3.69 -41.11
C LEU A 92 7.34 -2.20 -41.35
N VAL A 93 8.60 -1.79 -41.35
CA VAL A 93 9.06 -0.52 -41.90
C VAL A 93 10.15 -0.82 -42.92
N GLU A 94 9.88 -0.54 -44.20
CA GLU A 94 10.81 -0.87 -45.29
C GLU A 94 10.93 0.26 -46.31
N THR A 95 12.15 0.61 -46.71
CA THR A 95 12.39 1.51 -47.84
C THR A 95 12.50 0.71 -49.14
N ARG A 96 11.76 1.10 -50.18
CA ARG A 96 11.79 0.44 -51.47
C ARG A 96 11.64 1.47 -52.59
N GLY A 97 12.62 1.51 -53.50
CA GLY A 97 12.65 2.52 -54.56
C GLY A 97 12.73 3.95 -53.96
N ALA A 98 11.75 4.79 -54.29
CA ALA A 98 11.66 6.16 -53.79
C ALA A 98 10.78 6.30 -52.51
N ASP A 99 10.20 5.19 -52.04
CA ASP A 99 9.15 5.20 -51.02
C ASP A 99 9.60 4.53 -49.71
N LEU A 100 8.94 4.91 -48.62
CA LEU A 100 8.98 4.22 -47.33
C LEU A 100 7.61 3.59 -47.10
N HIS A 101 7.57 2.29 -46.81
CA HIS A 101 6.37 1.53 -46.52
C HIS A 101 6.32 1.19 -45.04
N ILE A 102 5.24 1.57 -44.37
CA ILE A 102 4.93 1.18 -43.00
C ILE A 102 3.65 0.35 -43.01
N LEU A 103 3.80 -0.96 -42.84
CA LEU A 103 2.70 -1.92 -42.83
C LEU A 103 2.50 -2.44 -41.41
N GLY A 104 1.26 -2.71 -41.01
CA GLY A 104 1.03 -3.31 -39.70
C GLY A 104 -0.35 -3.95 -39.56
N GLY A 105 -0.45 -4.89 -38.62
CA GLY A 105 -1.74 -5.44 -38.21
C GLY A 105 -2.61 -4.39 -37.52
N GLY A 106 -3.91 -4.42 -37.78
CA GLY A 106 -4.84 -3.48 -37.17
C GLY A 106 -5.33 -3.97 -35.79
N PRO A 107 -5.61 -3.07 -34.83
CA PRO A 107 -5.55 -1.61 -34.97
C PRO A 107 -4.23 -0.96 -34.50
N ARG A 108 -3.27 -1.70 -33.91
CA ARG A 108 -2.07 -1.09 -33.26
C ARG A 108 -0.75 -1.27 -33.99
N GLY A 109 -0.59 -2.31 -34.81
CA GLY A 109 0.66 -2.61 -35.50
C GLY A 109 1.20 -1.43 -36.30
N VAL A 110 0.35 -0.76 -37.08
CA VAL A 110 0.80 0.40 -37.88
C VAL A 110 1.26 1.59 -37.02
N LEU A 111 0.59 1.86 -35.89
CA LEU A 111 1.01 2.88 -34.93
C LEU A 111 2.40 2.56 -34.38
N TYR A 112 2.62 1.30 -34.01
CA TYR A 112 3.90 0.85 -33.48
C TYR A 112 5.01 0.85 -34.53
N GLY A 113 4.70 0.61 -35.80
CA GLY A 113 5.61 0.78 -36.93
C GLY A 113 6.00 2.24 -37.14
N VAL A 114 5.04 3.17 -37.07
CA VAL A 114 5.31 4.62 -37.10
C VAL A 114 6.22 5.02 -35.93
N TYR A 115 5.92 4.58 -34.71
CA TYR A 115 6.75 4.90 -33.55
C TYR A 115 8.14 4.25 -33.65
N GLU A 116 8.27 3.05 -34.22
CA GLU A 116 9.58 2.44 -34.46
C GLU A 116 10.41 3.27 -35.43
N PHE A 117 9.81 3.73 -36.53
CA PHE A 117 10.49 4.59 -37.49
C PHE A 117 10.89 5.93 -36.86
N LEU A 118 10.00 6.58 -36.12
CA LEU A 118 10.31 7.82 -35.41
C LEU A 118 11.42 7.62 -34.38
N GLU A 119 11.41 6.49 -33.66
CA GLU A 119 12.48 6.13 -32.74
C GLU A 119 13.81 5.88 -33.45
N HIS A 120 13.80 5.27 -34.63
CA HIS A 120 14.98 5.12 -35.47
C HIS A 120 15.57 6.49 -35.86
N LEU A 121 14.71 7.49 -36.06
CA LEU A 121 15.11 8.88 -36.31
C LEU A 121 15.52 9.65 -35.03
N GLY A 122 15.50 9.01 -33.86
CA GLY A 122 15.95 9.58 -32.59
C GLY A 122 14.85 10.19 -31.71
N CYS A 123 13.58 10.10 -32.12
CA CYS A 123 12.45 10.52 -31.29
C CYS A 123 12.29 9.61 -30.06
N ARG A 124 11.94 10.19 -28.91
CA ARG A 124 11.69 9.45 -27.65
C ARG A 124 10.61 10.14 -26.83
N TRP A 125 9.85 9.37 -26.05
CA TRP A 125 8.84 9.88 -25.10
C TRP A 125 9.11 9.30 -23.71
N PHE A 126 9.85 10.05 -22.88
CA PHE A 126 10.37 9.58 -21.59
C PHE A 126 9.32 9.69 -20.48
N THR A 127 8.66 10.85 -20.40
CA THR A 127 7.50 11.10 -19.52
C THR A 127 6.38 11.74 -20.36
N PRO A 128 5.14 11.88 -19.85
CA PRO A 128 4.09 12.60 -20.55
C PRO A 128 4.51 14.03 -20.95
N GLU A 129 5.35 14.68 -20.15
CA GLU A 129 5.81 16.05 -20.37
C GLU A 129 7.19 16.15 -21.04
N ILE A 130 8.00 15.09 -21.02
CA ILE A 130 9.38 15.10 -21.50
C ILE A 130 9.54 14.12 -22.65
N SER A 131 9.73 14.68 -23.85
CA SER A 131 10.06 13.96 -25.07
C SER A 131 11.30 14.57 -25.73
N ARG A 132 11.90 13.81 -26.64
CA ARG A 132 12.97 14.28 -27.52
C ARG A 132 12.50 14.14 -28.95
N VAL A 133 12.51 15.24 -29.70
CA VAL A 133 12.32 15.27 -31.15
C VAL A 133 13.54 15.99 -31.73
N PRO A 134 14.47 15.27 -32.38
CA PRO A 134 15.69 15.87 -32.92
C PRO A 134 15.37 16.96 -33.95
N ARG A 135 16.15 18.04 -34.00
CA ARG A 135 16.05 19.04 -35.06
C ARG A 135 17.10 18.80 -36.13
N CYS A 136 16.69 18.81 -37.40
CA CYS A 136 17.58 18.63 -38.54
C CYS A 136 17.13 19.49 -39.73
N ARG A 137 18.10 20.07 -40.46
CA ARG A 137 17.85 20.72 -41.76
C ARG A 137 17.80 19.72 -42.92
N THR A 138 18.49 18.61 -42.77
CA THR A 138 18.58 17.54 -43.77
C THR A 138 18.22 16.23 -43.09
N LEU A 139 17.21 15.54 -43.62
CA LEU A 139 16.79 14.23 -43.13
C LEU A 139 17.03 13.21 -44.23
N ARG A 140 17.94 12.26 -43.97
CA ARG A 140 18.29 11.17 -44.88
C ARG A 140 17.96 9.85 -44.22
N VAL A 141 17.30 8.97 -44.96
CA VAL A 141 16.94 7.62 -44.51
C VAL A 141 17.58 6.63 -45.47
N GLY A 142 18.55 5.85 -44.98
CA GLY A 142 19.18 4.80 -45.78
C GLY A 142 18.22 3.62 -46.03
N PRO A 143 18.70 2.56 -46.69
CA PRO A 143 17.95 1.32 -46.82
C PRO A 143 17.53 0.78 -45.43
N LEU A 144 16.22 0.59 -45.22
CA LEU A 144 15.63 0.02 -44.00
C LEU A 144 14.79 -1.20 -44.34
N ALA A 145 14.84 -2.19 -43.46
CA ALA A 145 13.92 -3.32 -43.39
C ALA A 145 13.79 -3.74 -41.92
N MET A 146 12.88 -3.10 -41.20
CA MET A 146 12.65 -3.33 -39.77
C MET A 146 11.33 -4.06 -39.57
N THR A 147 11.33 -5.08 -38.72
CA THR A 147 10.10 -5.76 -38.29
C THR A 147 10.01 -5.73 -36.78
N GLY A 148 8.78 -5.81 -36.25
CA GLY A 148 8.57 -5.86 -34.81
C GLY A 148 7.36 -6.71 -34.44
N ARG A 149 7.51 -7.41 -33.33
CA ARG A 149 6.47 -8.21 -32.68
C ARG A 149 6.60 -8.04 -31.16
N PRO A 150 5.49 -7.89 -30.42
CA PRO A 150 5.56 -7.77 -28.96
C PRO A 150 6.00 -9.08 -28.31
N ALA A 151 6.79 -9.00 -27.24
CA ALA A 151 7.13 -10.15 -26.40
C ALA A 151 5.93 -10.69 -25.60
N PHE A 152 5.00 -9.81 -25.19
CA PHE A 152 3.78 -10.14 -24.46
C PHE A 152 2.59 -9.50 -25.17
N ALA A 153 1.47 -10.21 -25.37
CA ALA A 153 0.29 -9.68 -26.06
C ALA A 153 -0.49 -8.65 -25.21
N TYR A 154 -0.49 -8.81 -23.89
CA TYR A 154 -1.04 -7.83 -22.94
C TYR A 154 0.10 -7.20 -22.13
N ARG A 155 0.18 -5.87 -22.15
CA ARG A 155 1.26 -5.07 -21.54
C ARG A 155 0.65 -3.92 -20.79
N ASP A 156 0.64 -4.03 -19.46
CA ASP A 156 0.06 -3.03 -18.58
C ASP A 156 1.03 -2.62 -17.48
N ASN A 157 0.98 -1.35 -17.13
CA ASN A 157 1.73 -0.73 -16.06
C ASN A 157 0.78 0.17 -15.28
N MET A 158 0.33 -0.30 -14.11
CA MET A 158 -0.51 0.46 -13.20
C MET A 158 0.39 1.43 -12.42
N ASN A 159 0.64 2.58 -13.02
CA ASN A 159 1.48 3.63 -12.47
C ASN A 159 0.94 4.99 -12.93
N TRP A 160 0.63 5.86 -11.97
CA TRP A 160 0.03 7.18 -12.21
C TRP A 160 0.86 8.05 -13.16
N ASP A 161 2.20 8.03 -13.04
CA ASP A 161 3.10 8.81 -13.92
C ASP A 161 3.05 8.37 -15.39
N THR A 162 2.43 7.22 -15.67
CA THR A 162 2.29 6.63 -17.00
C THR A 162 0.84 6.57 -17.50
N ALA A 163 -0.08 7.26 -16.82
CA ALA A 163 -1.51 7.22 -17.13
C ALA A 163 -1.94 8.12 -18.31
N ASP A 164 -1.01 8.81 -18.98
CA ASP A 164 -1.32 9.58 -20.18
C ASP A 164 -1.52 8.65 -21.41
N PRO A 165 -2.68 8.67 -22.08
CA PRO A 165 -2.97 7.76 -23.20
C PRO A 165 -1.97 7.89 -24.36
N LEU A 166 -1.51 9.11 -24.67
CA LEU A 166 -0.55 9.34 -25.76
C LEU A 166 0.82 8.76 -25.41
N TRP A 167 1.29 8.97 -24.19
CA TRP A 167 2.54 8.40 -23.70
C TRP A 167 2.50 6.86 -23.74
N ARG A 168 1.37 6.25 -23.36
CA ARG A 168 1.20 4.79 -23.35
C ARG A 168 1.26 4.20 -24.75
N VAL A 169 0.52 4.76 -25.72
CA VAL A 169 0.53 4.23 -27.09
C VAL A 169 1.92 4.41 -27.74
N ARG A 170 2.60 5.53 -27.49
CA ARG A 170 3.98 5.81 -27.94
C ARG A 170 5.00 4.85 -27.33
N ASN A 171 4.75 4.36 -26.11
CA ASN A 171 5.56 3.35 -25.44
C ASN A 171 4.97 1.93 -25.55
N ARG A 172 4.05 1.72 -26.50
CA ARG A 172 3.49 0.41 -26.89
C ARG A 172 2.78 -0.36 -25.77
N LEU A 173 2.22 0.34 -24.79
CA LEU A 173 1.33 -0.24 -23.77
C LEU A 173 -0.10 -0.34 -24.29
N ASN A 174 -0.82 -1.38 -23.88
CA ASN A 174 -2.19 -1.67 -24.35
C ASN A 174 -3.10 -2.22 -23.23
N GLY A 175 -2.70 -2.02 -21.98
CA GLY A 175 -3.37 -2.59 -20.82
C GLY A 175 -4.63 -1.85 -20.37
N TRP A 176 -5.42 -2.51 -19.52
CA TRP A 176 -6.75 -2.10 -19.09
C TRP A 176 -6.77 -0.80 -18.28
N HIS A 177 -5.77 -0.59 -17.42
CA HIS A 177 -5.83 0.42 -16.36
C HIS A 177 -6.05 1.86 -16.86
N THR A 178 -5.52 2.21 -18.03
CA THR A 178 -5.66 3.55 -18.61
C THR A 178 -6.42 3.44 -19.93
N PRO A 179 -7.67 3.92 -20.02
CA PRO A 179 -8.47 3.91 -21.24
C PRO A 179 -7.73 4.51 -22.44
N LEU A 180 -7.55 3.69 -23.49
CA LEU A 180 -7.04 4.08 -24.79
C LEU A 180 -8.20 4.19 -25.78
N PRO A 181 -8.46 5.37 -26.37
CA PRO A 181 -9.43 5.53 -27.44
C PRO A 181 -9.13 4.64 -28.66
N ASP A 182 -10.17 4.30 -29.42
CA ASP A 182 -10.05 3.44 -30.62
C ASP A 182 -9.10 4.03 -31.69
N TYR A 183 -9.05 5.35 -31.83
CA TYR A 183 -8.11 6.02 -32.75
C TYR A 183 -6.65 5.95 -32.28
N LEU A 184 -6.38 5.55 -31.04
CA LEU A 184 -5.05 5.18 -30.53
C LEU A 184 -4.82 3.66 -30.56
N GLY A 185 -5.72 2.92 -31.23
CA GLY A 185 -5.66 1.47 -31.37
C GLY A 185 -6.26 0.68 -30.22
N GLY A 186 -6.98 1.32 -29.29
CA GLY A 186 -7.69 0.64 -28.21
C GLY A 186 -6.80 -0.17 -27.26
N GLN A 187 -7.42 -1.01 -26.43
CA GLN A 187 -6.75 -1.76 -25.36
C GLN A 187 -7.40 -3.11 -25.09
N VAL A 188 -6.76 -3.90 -24.23
CA VAL A 188 -7.43 -5.03 -23.57
C VAL A 188 -8.41 -4.50 -22.52
N THR A 189 -9.64 -5.00 -22.52
CA THR A 189 -10.76 -4.44 -21.76
C THR A 189 -11.35 -5.44 -20.77
N TYR A 190 -11.54 -4.99 -19.53
CA TYR A 190 -12.38 -5.65 -18.54
C TYR A 190 -13.74 -4.94 -18.47
N ALA A 191 -14.79 -5.67 -18.10
CA ALA A 191 -16.05 -5.02 -17.74
C ALA A 191 -15.86 -4.15 -16.47
N PRO A 192 -16.64 -3.07 -16.29
CA PRO A 192 -16.61 -2.29 -15.06
C PRO A 192 -16.77 -3.17 -13.82
N GLY A 193 -15.93 -2.92 -12.80
CA GLY A 193 -15.90 -3.72 -11.57
C GLY A 193 -15.57 -5.19 -11.77
N SER A 194 -14.89 -5.56 -12.87
CA SER A 194 -14.54 -6.95 -13.21
C SER A 194 -13.04 -7.19 -13.29
N PHE A 195 -12.22 -6.31 -12.71
CA PHE A 195 -10.77 -6.52 -12.59
C PHE A 195 -10.45 -7.08 -11.20
N VAL A 196 -10.23 -8.40 -11.12
CA VAL A 196 -9.83 -9.21 -9.94
C VAL A 196 -10.68 -9.02 -8.68
N HIS A 197 -10.53 -9.93 -7.69
CA HIS A 197 -11.26 -9.88 -6.42
C HIS A 197 -12.78 -9.69 -6.58
N THR A 198 -13.36 -10.44 -7.51
CA THR A 198 -14.70 -10.16 -8.04
C THR A 198 -15.82 -10.98 -7.44
N HIS A 199 -15.52 -12.06 -6.69
CA HIS A 199 -16.57 -12.95 -6.15
C HIS A 199 -17.71 -12.20 -5.44
N PHE A 200 -17.39 -11.26 -4.55
CA PHE A 200 -18.41 -10.51 -3.81
C PHE A 200 -19.12 -9.44 -4.65
N GLY A 201 -18.59 -9.10 -5.83
CA GLY A 201 -19.31 -8.31 -6.81
C GLY A 201 -20.38 -9.10 -7.59
N TYR A 202 -20.43 -10.42 -7.42
CA TYR A 202 -21.47 -11.31 -7.98
C TYR A 202 -22.38 -11.89 -6.91
N LEU A 203 -21.82 -12.27 -5.76
CA LEU A 203 -22.54 -12.79 -4.60
C LEU A 203 -21.79 -12.41 -3.33
N ASP A 204 -22.35 -11.49 -2.53
CA ASP A 204 -21.82 -11.16 -1.21
C ASP A 204 -22.46 -12.07 -0.15
N PRO A 205 -21.70 -12.99 0.48
CA PRO A 205 -22.27 -13.90 1.47
C PRO A 205 -22.81 -13.17 2.70
N ARG A 206 -22.37 -11.93 2.99
CA ARG A 206 -22.86 -11.13 4.13
C ARG A 206 -24.33 -10.79 3.98
N GLU A 207 -24.79 -10.53 2.76
CA GLU A 207 -26.17 -10.13 2.45
C GLU A 207 -27.15 -11.30 2.59
N HIS A 208 -26.66 -12.54 2.45
CA HIS A 208 -27.46 -13.76 2.47
C HIS A 208 -27.21 -14.65 3.68
N PHE A 209 -26.33 -14.25 4.60
CA PHE A 209 -25.80 -15.16 5.63
C PHE A 209 -26.87 -15.73 6.58
N ALA A 210 -27.96 -14.99 6.81
CA ALA A 210 -29.03 -15.42 7.71
C ALA A 210 -29.76 -16.67 7.17
N ASP A 211 -30.01 -16.71 5.87
CA ASP A 211 -30.74 -17.79 5.20
C ASP A 211 -29.80 -18.82 4.55
N HIS A 212 -28.63 -18.36 4.09
CA HIS A 212 -27.67 -19.15 3.32
C HIS A 212 -26.23 -19.00 3.84
N PRO A 213 -25.95 -19.41 5.10
CA PRO A 213 -24.59 -19.39 5.63
C PRO A 213 -23.62 -20.24 4.80
N GLU A 214 -24.11 -21.26 4.08
CA GLU A 214 -23.33 -22.17 3.23
C GLU A 214 -22.69 -21.51 1.99
N TYR A 215 -23.07 -20.29 1.63
CA TYR A 215 -22.41 -19.51 0.58
C TYR A 215 -21.04 -19.00 1.03
N ALA A 216 -20.90 -18.66 2.32
CA ALA A 216 -19.66 -18.17 2.92
C ALA A 216 -18.64 -19.30 3.09
N ALA A 217 -17.34 -19.03 2.90
CA ALA A 217 -16.29 -19.99 3.21
C ALA A 217 -16.31 -20.43 4.69
N MET A 218 -16.08 -21.72 4.94
CA MET A 218 -15.87 -22.26 6.28
C MET A 218 -14.41 -22.08 6.68
N THR A 219 -14.13 -21.52 7.85
CA THR A 219 -12.77 -21.33 8.39
C THR A 219 -12.74 -21.70 9.87
N GLY A 220 -11.76 -22.50 10.29
CA GLY A 220 -11.69 -23.03 11.66
C GLY A 220 -12.95 -23.81 12.05
N GLY A 221 -13.54 -24.55 11.11
CA GLY A 221 -14.78 -25.31 11.32
C GLY A 221 -16.07 -24.48 11.39
N LEU A 222 -16.01 -23.16 11.24
CA LEU A 222 -17.17 -22.27 11.39
C LEU A 222 -17.40 -21.44 10.13
N ARG A 223 -18.67 -21.19 9.82
CA ARG A 223 -19.08 -20.17 8.85
C ARG A 223 -19.40 -18.90 9.60
N ARG A 224 -18.89 -17.77 9.12
CA ARG A 224 -19.05 -16.46 9.77
C ARG A 224 -19.60 -15.46 8.76
N PRO A 225 -20.43 -14.49 9.18
CA PRO A 225 -20.92 -13.44 8.28
C PRO A 225 -19.76 -12.71 7.59
N GLY A 226 -18.69 -12.38 8.34
CA GLY A 226 -17.49 -11.74 7.81
C GLY A 226 -16.48 -12.67 7.12
N ALA A 227 -16.91 -13.82 6.59
CA ALA A 227 -16.02 -14.68 5.82
C ALA A 227 -15.49 -13.93 4.59
N ASN A 228 -14.21 -14.10 4.30
CA ASN A 228 -13.54 -13.36 3.25
C ASN A 228 -13.65 -14.02 1.86
N GLN A 229 -14.17 -15.25 1.77
CA GLN A 229 -14.27 -16.01 0.53
C GLN A 229 -15.63 -16.70 0.38
N LEU A 230 -15.95 -17.14 -0.84
CA LEU A 230 -17.11 -18.00 -1.13
C LEU A 230 -16.76 -19.50 -1.00
N CYS A 231 -17.77 -20.32 -0.76
CA CYS A 231 -17.68 -21.78 -0.86
C CYS A 231 -17.83 -22.24 -2.33
N LEU A 232 -16.72 -22.46 -3.03
CA LEU A 232 -16.72 -22.71 -4.49
C LEU A 232 -17.21 -24.09 -4.92
N THR A 233 -17.40 -25.04 -4.00
CA THR A 233 -18.03 -26.34 -4.30
C THR A 233 -19.54 -26.35 -4.10
N ASN A 234 -20.13 -25.22 -3.69
CA ASN A 234 -21.58 -25.10 -3.54
C ASN A 234 -22.24 -24.89 -4.92
N PRO A 235 -23.17 -25.77 -5.35
CA PRO A 235 -23.80 -25.68 -6.67
C PRO A 235 -24.67 -24.42 -6.85
N GLU A 236 -25.28 -23.90 -5.78
CA GLU A 236 -26.07 -22.67 -5.86
C GLU A 236 -25.19 -21.43 -6.06
N VAL A 237 -24.04 -21.38 -5.38
CA VAL A 237 -23.03 -20.33 -5.59
C VAL A 237 -22.59 -20.32 -7.05
N LEU A 238 -22.27 -21.50 -7.62
CA LEU A 238 -21.90 -21.61 -9.03
C LEU A 238 -23.02 -21.11 -9.95
N ARG A 239 -24.27 -21.51 -9.69
CA ARG A 239 -25.43 -21.09 -10.50
C ARG A 239 -25.62 -19.58 -10.46
N ILE A 240 -25.60 -18.97 -9.28
CA ILE A 240 -25.81 -17.52 -9.08
C ILE A 240 -24.71 -16.72 -9.77
N VAL A 241 -23.44 -17.07 -9.50
CA VAL A 241 -22.29 -16.36 -10.09
C VAL A 241 -22.28 -16.52 -11.61
N THR A 242 -22.54 -17.72 -12.15
CA THR A 242 -22.61 -17.95 -13.60
C THR A 242 -23.68 -17.07 -14.25
N ALA A 243 -24.88 -16.99 -13.66
CA ALA A 243 -25.95 -16.13 -14.16
C ALA A 243 -25.57 -14.64 -14.14
N ALA A 244 -24.93 -14.18 -13.05
CA ALA A 244 -24.47 -12.79 -12.91
C ALA A 244 -23.36 -12.44 -13.92
N VAL A 245 -22.44 -13.38 -14.20
CA VAL A 245 -21.39 -13.20 -15.22
C VAL A 245 -21.99 -13.12 -16.63
N ILE A 246 -22.92 -14.02 -16.97
CA ILE A 246 -23.64 -13.98 -18.26
C ILE A 246 -24.34 -12.63 -18.44
N GLU A 247 -25.01 -12.14 -17.40
CA GLU A 247 -25.70 -10.85 -17.48
C GLU A 247 -24.72 -9.69 -17.66
N ARG A 248 -23.60 -9.71 -16.92
CA ARG A 248 -22.53 -8.71 -17.12
C ARG A 248 -21.94 -8.76 -18.53
N MET A 249 -21.79 -9.93 -19.13
CA MET A 249 -21.33 -10.08 -20.52
C MET A 249 -22.32 -9.48 -21.54
N ARG A 250 -23.64 -9.57 -21.29
CA ARG A 250 -24.66 -8.92 -22.12
C ARG A 250 -24.61 -7.40 -22.02
N GLN A 251 -24.42 -6.89 -20.79
CA GLN A 251 -24.37 -5.44 -20.52
C GLN A 251 -23.10 -4.78 -21.06
N HIS A 252 -22.01 -5.54 -21.21
CA HIS A 252 -20.71 -5.03 -21.66
C HIS A 252 -20.17 -5.84 -22.85
N PRO A 253 -20.80 -5.78 -24.03
CA PRO A 253 -20.40 -6.58 -25.19
C PRO A 253 -19.00 -6.22 -25.72
N TRP A 254 -18.50 -5.01 -25.43
CA TRP A 254 -17.16 -4.52 -25.79
C TRP A 254 -16.04 -5.06 -24.90
N ALA A 255 -16.36 -5.64 -23.74
CA ALA A 255 -15.36 -6.23 -22.85
C ALA A 255 -14.95 -7.62 -23.35
N THR A 256 -13.66 -7.90 -23.24
CA THR A 256 -13.05 -9.18 -23.68
C THR A 256 -12.72 -10.09 -22.50
N LEU A 257 -12.49 -9.52 -21.31
CA LEU A 257 -12.17 -10.24 -20.08
C LEU A 257 -13.20 -9.97 -18.98
N PHE A 258 -13.55 -11.02 -18.24
CA PHE A 258 -14.46 -10.99 -17.08
C PHE A 258 -13.81 -11.79 -15.96
N SER A 259 -13.40 -11.12 -14.88
CA SER A 259 -12.77 -11.84 -13.77
C SER A 259 -13.79 -12.60 -12.95
N VAL A 260 -13.50 -13.87 -12.66
CA VAL A 260 -14.15 -14.68 -11.61
C VAL A 260 -13.03 -15.17 -10.69
N SER A 261 -12.75 -14.43 -9.63
CA SER A 261 -11.58 -14.66 -8.79
C SER A 261 -11.81 -14.41 -7.32
N GLN A 262 -11.02 -15.11 -6.50
CA GLN A 262 -10.96 -15.00 -5.05
C GLN A 262 -10.83 -13.55 -4.58
N MET A 263 -11.44 -13.22 -3.44
CA MET A 263 -11.24 -11.93 -2.79
C MET A 263 -9.81 -11.81 -2.28
N ASP A 264 -9.37 -10.57 -2.03
CA ASP A 264 -8.02 -10.30 -1.56
C ASP A 264 -7.77 -10.90 -0.17
N GLY A 265 -6.54 -11.34 0.11
CA GLY A 265 -6.16 -11.98 1.36
C GLY A 265 -6.49 -13.48 1.45
N GLY A 266 -6.55 -13.98 2.68
CA GLY A 266 -6.71 -15.41 3.00
C GLY A 266 -8.17 -15.85 3.21
N GLY A 267 -8.32 -16.93 3.99
CA GLY A 267 -9.64 -17.45 4.39
C GLY A 267 -10.28 -18.37 3.36
N TYR A 268 -9.50 -19.23 2.72
CA TYR A 268 -10.02 -20.27 1.82
C TYR A 268 -11.00 -21.19 2.56
N CYS A 269 -11.92 -21.81 1.82
CA CYS A 269 -12.96 -22.64 2.40
C CYS A 269 -12.42 -24.02 2.80
N GLU A 270 -12.55 -24.34 4.08
CA GLU A 270 -12.11 -25.61 4.69
C GLU A 270 -13.23 -26.66 4.77
N CYS A 271 -14.36 -26.45 4.08
CA CYS A 271 -15.46 -27.42 4.11
C CYS A 271 -15.03 -28.77 3.48
N PRO A 272 -15.62 -29.90 3.89
CA PRO A 272 -15.20 -31.22 3.40
C PRO A 272 -15.20 -31.33 1.86
N ALA A 273 -16.19 -30.72 1.20
CA ALA A 273 -16.27 -30.73 -0.26
C ALA A 273 -15.13 -29.93 -0.93
N CYS A 274 -14.78 -28.75 -0.41
CA CYS A 274 -13.65 -27.98 -0.93
C CYS A 274 -12.32 -28.70 -0.66
N GLN A 275 -12.15 -29.27 0.54
CA GLN A 275 -10.90 -29.97 0.87
C GLN A 275 -10.72 -31.27 0.10
N ALA A 276 -11.79 -31.99 -0.22
CA ALA A 276 -11.69 -33.15 -1.11
C ALA A 276 -11.09 -32.78 -2.49
N VAL A 277 -11.44 -31.60 -3.02
CA VAL A 277 -10.85 -31.10 -4.27
C VAL A 277 -9.39 -30.67 -4.06
N VAL A 278 -9.07 -30.03 -2.94
CA VAL A 278 -7.69 -29.64 -2.61
C VAL A 278 -6.79 -30.87 -2.47
N ASP A 279 -7.26 -31.92 -1.81
CA ASP A 279 -6.54 -33.18 -1.61
C ASP A 279 -6.29 -33.90 -2.95
N GLU A 280 -7.31 -33.92 -3.81
CA GLU A 280 -7.20 -34.47 -5.17
C GLU A 280 -6.17 -33.69 -6.01
N GLU A 281 -6.29 -32.37 -6.04
CA GLU A 281 -5.46 -31.51 -6.88
C GLU A 281 -4.07 -31.23 -6.29
N GLY A 282 -3.89 -31.46 -4.99
CA GLY A 282 -2.70 -31.09 -4.24
C GLY A 282 -2.46 -29.58 -4.11
N ALA A 283 -3.46 -28.74 -4.38
CA ALA A 283 -3.33 -27.27 -4.38
C ALA A 283 -4.67 -26.55 -4.13
N GLN A 284 -4.61 -25.42 -3.41
CA GLN A 284 -5.76 -24.55 -3.16
C GLN A 284 -6.31 -23.86 -4.42
N SER A 285 -5.55 -23.83 -5.51
CA SER A 285 -6.02 -23.38 -6.81
C SER A 285 -7.03 -24.34 -7.46
N GLY A 286 -7.09 -25.61 -7.01
CA GLY A 286 -7.98 -26.64 -7.54
C GLY A 286 -9.46 -26.22 -7.54
N PRO A 287 -10.07 -25.91 -6.38
CA PRO A 287 -11.46 -25.43 -6.31
C PRO A 287 -11.70 -24.17 -7.16
N ILE A 288 -10.74 -23.23 -7.17
CA ILE A 288 -10.85 -21.98 -7.93
C ILE A 288 -10.90 -22.26 -9.43
N LEU A 289 -9.99 -23.10 -9.94
CA LEU A 289 -9.93 -23.40 -11.37
C LEU A 289 -11.12 -24.24 -11.83
N ARG A 290 -11.57 -25.22 -11.02
CA ARG A 290 -12.80 -25.99 -11.31
C ARG A 290 -14.02 -25.07 -11.40
N PHE A 291 -14.15 -24.12 -10.49
CA PHE A 291 -15.24 -23.13 -10.50
C PHE A 291 -15.17 -22.22 -11.73
N ALA A 292 -14.01 -21.62 -12.02
CA ALA A 292 -13.81 -20.77 -13.18
C ALA A 292 -14.05 -21.52 -14.51
N ASN A 293 -13.61 -22.77 -14.61
CA ASN A 293 -13.87 -23.64 -15.76
C ASN A 293 -15.37 -23.89 -15.96
N ALA A 294 -16.12 -24.15 -14.88
CA ALA A 294 -17.55 -24.38 -14.96
C ALA A 294 -18.31 -23.12 -15.42
N VAL A 295 -17.94 -21.94 -14.90
CA VAL A 295 -18.47 -20.67 -15.40
C VAL A 295 -18.13 -20.47 -16.89
N ALA A 296 -16.87 -20.69 -17.27
CA ALA A 296 -16.40 -20.53 -18.64
C ALA A 296 -17.11 -21.46 -19.63
N ALA A 297 -17.37 -22.71 -19.23
CA ALA A 297 -18.08 -23.70 -20.05
C ALA A 297 -19.52 -23.28 -20.35
N GLU A 298 -20.19 -22.58 -19.42
CA GLU A 298 -21.54 -22.05 -19.67
C GLU A 298 -21.52 -20.75 -20.46
N THR A 299 -20.59 -19.83 -20.16
CA THR A 299 -20.52 -18.54 -20.85
C THR A 299 -20.09 -18.69 -22.31
N SER A 300 -19.17 -19.62 -22.61
CA SER A 300 -18.62 -19.81 -23.97
C SER A 300 -19.66 -20.31 -24.98
N LYS A 301 -20.72 -20.98 -24.52
CA LYS A 301 -21.86 -21.38 -25.36
C LYS A 301 -22.57 -20.20 -26.02
N ARG A 302 -22.49 -19.01 -25.40
CA ARG A 302 -23.16 -17.78 -25.85
C ARG A 302 -22.17 -16.69 -26.28
N PHE A 303 -20.98 -16.67 -25.68
CA PHE A 303 -19.96 -15.65 -25.87
C PHE A 303 -18.58 -16.30 -26.10
N PRO A 304 -18.37 -17.00 -27.23
CA PRO A 304 -17.14 -17.75 -27.46
C PRO A 304 -15.89 -16.86 -27.58
N ASP A 305 -16.07 -15.56 -27.86
CA ASP A 305 -15.02 -14.53 -27.95
C ASP A 305 -14.60 -13.95 -26.59
N LYS A 306 -15.35 -14.25 -25.51
CA LYS A 306 -15.12 -13.68 -24.17
C LYS A 306 -14.38 -14.66 -23.28
N LEU A 307 -13.51 -14.12 -22.43
CA LEU A 307 -12.63 -14.90 -21.57
C LEU A 307 -12.92 -14.63 -20.10
N ILE A 308 -12.87 -15.70 -19.30
CA ILE A 308 -12.86 -15.63 -17.85
C ILE A 308 -11.41 -15.45 -17.39
N ASP A 309 -11.15 -14.46 -16.56
CA ASP A 309 -9.87 -14.26 -15.87
C ASP A 309 -9.99 -14.79 -14.43
N THR A 310 -8.99 -15.50 -13.92
CA THR A 310 -8.96 -15.94 -12.52
C THR A 310 -7.56 -15.82 -11.91
N LEU A 311 -7.45 -15.95 -10.59
CA LEU A 311 -6.21 -15.71 -9.85
C LEU A 311 -5.52 -17.00 -9.40
N ALA A 312 -4.20 -17.02 -9.51
CA ALA A 312 -3.29 -17.84 -8.71
C ALA A 312 -2.50 -16.90 -7.79
N TYR A 313 -3.05 -16.64 -6.60
CA TYR A 313 -2.66 -15.52 -5.75
C TYR A 313 -2.65 -15.90 -4.25
N ALA A 314 -1.63 -15.43 -3.53
CA ALA A 314 -1.44 -15.69 -2.11
C ALA A 314 -1.53 -17.19 -1.75
N TYR A 315 -2.66 -17.65 -1.20
CA TYR A 315 -2.85 -19.05 -0.80
C TYR A 315 -3.05 -20.01 -1.98
N SER A 316 -3.34 -19.52 -3.19
CA SER A 316 -3.67 -20.33 -4.37
C SER A 316 -2.60 -20.28 -5.48
N VAL A 317 -1.36 -19.94 -5.12
CA VAL A 317 -0.27 -19.78 -6.10
C VAL A 317 0.10 -21.10 -6.79
N ASP A 318 0.15 -22.21 -6.05
CA ASP A 318 0.52 -23.52 -6.58
C ASP A 318 -0.43 -23.99 -7.69
N ALA A 319 0.11 -24.59 -8.75
CA ALA A 319 -0.69 -25.15 -9.83
C ALA A 319 -1.37 -26.47 -9.40
N PRO A 320 -2.61 -26.73 -9.84
CA PRO A 320 -3.29 -27.99 -9.55
C PRO A 320 -2.72 -29.13 -10.40
N ARG A 321 -2.78 -30.36 -9.89
CA ARG A 321 -2.21 -31.55 -10.56
C ARG A 321 -2.99 -32.00 -11.80
N HIS A 322 -4.32 -32.07 -11.70
CA HIS A 322 -5.17 -32.77 -12.66
C HIS A 322 -6.00 -31.81 -13.51
N VAL A 323 -6.72 -30.87 -12.90
CA VAL A 323 -7.54 -29.91 -13.67
C VAL A 323 -6.67 -29.07 -14.61
N ARG A 324 -7.19 -28.76 -15.80
CA ARG A 324 -6.56 -27.90 -16.80
C ARG A 324 -7.47 -26.70 -17.07
N PRO A 325 -6.94 -25.49 -17.33
CA PRO A 325 -7.76 -24.35 -17.69
C PRO A 325 -8.59 -24.62 -18.94
N HIS A 326 -9.87 -24.27 -18.90
CA HIS A 326 -10.73 -24.26 -20.08
C HIS A 326 -10.17 -23.29 -21.15
N PRO A 327 -10.37 -23.49 -22.47
CA PRO A 327 -9.84 -22.60 -23.51
C PRO A 327 -10.27 -21.13 -23.37
N ASN A 328 -11.41 -20.86 -22.73
CA ASN A 328 -11.87 -19.51 -22.39
C ASN A 328 -11.46 -19.03 -20.99
N VAL A 329 -10.50 -19.67 -20.31
CA VAL A 329 -9.99 -19.27 -19.00
C VAL A 329 -8.53 -18.82 -19.10
N ARG A 330 -8.26 -17.63 -18.57
CA ARG A 330 -6.92 -17.11 -18.32
C ARG A 330 -6.62 -17.15 -16.83
N VAL A 331 -5.42 -17.57 -16.49
CA VAL A 331 -4.93 -17.60 -15.12
C VAL A 331 -3.92 -16.48 -14.94
N ARG A 332 -4.09 -15.68 -13.90
CA ARG A 332 -3.19 -14.60 -13.52
C ARG A 332 -2.39 -15.03 -12.30
N LEU A 333 -1.11 -15.31 -12.51
CA LEU A 333 -0.16 -15.71 -11.48
C LEU A 333 0.51 -14.48 -10.86
N CYS A 334 0.42 -14.35 -9.55
CA CYS A 334 0.87 -13.16 -8.82
C CYS A 334 2.17 -13.40 -8.04
N SER A 335 3.17 -12.54 -8.23
CA SER A 335 4.48 -12.67 -7.57
C SER A 335 4.55 -11.94 -6.21
N ILE A 336 3.47 -11.95 -5.44
CA ILE A 336 3.39 -11.18 -4.18
C ILE A 336 4.39 -11.73 -3.15
N GLY A 337 5.05 -10.83 -2.41
CA GLY A 337 5.99 -11.20 -1.34
C GLY A 337 7.29 -11.85 -1.81
N THR A 338 7.55 -11.89 -3.11
CA THR A 338 8.82 -12.36 -3.69
C THR A 338 9.93 -11.33 -3.52
N CYS A 339 11.19 -11.76 -3.73
CA CYS A 339 12.33 -10.85 -3.70
C CYS A 339 12.26 -9.81 -4.83
N MET A 340 12.51 -8.54 -4.50
CA MET A 340 12.63 -7.47 -5.50
C MET A 340 14.08 -7.10 -5.84
N ALA A 341 15.06 -7.71 -5.17
CA ALA A 341 16.48 -7.46 -5.42
C ALA A 341 17.06 -8.30 -6.57
N HIS A 342 16.61 -9.55 -6.65
CA HIS A 342 17.21 -10.57 -7.50
C HIS A 342 16.19 -11.10 -8.51
N PRO A 343 16.57 -11.29 -9.78
CA PRO A 343 15.80 -12.09 -10.71
C PRO A 343 15.47 -13.48 -10.13
N PHE A 344 14.27 -14.00 -10.38
CA PHE A 344 13.83 -15.26 -9.79
C PHE A 344 14.66 -16.47 -10.25
N ALA A 345 15.23 -16.40 -11.45
CA ALA A 345 16.08 -17.44 -12.00
C ALA A 345 17.43 -17.60 -11.26
N GLU A 346 17.90 -16.58 -10.53
CA GLU A 346 19.23 -16.55 -9.93
C GLU A 346 19.33 -17.26 -8.56
N ALA A 347 18.48 -18.27 -8.31
CA ALA A 347 18.46 -19.06 -7.06
C ALA A 347 18.51 -18.17 -5.79
N CYS A 348 17.62 -17.17 -5.75
CA CYS A 348 17.46 -16.30 -4.60
C CYS A 348 16.96 -17.09 -3.38
N GLY A 349 17.67 -17.02 -2.25
CA GLY A 349 17.30 -17.70 -1.00
C GLY A 349 16.08 -17.11 -0.27
N GLN A 350 15.34 -16.18 -0.89
CA GLN A 350 14.14 -15.60 -0.30
C GLN A 350 12.97 -16.59 -0.39
N VAL A 351 12.22 -16.71 0.71
CA VAL A 351 11.24 -17.78 0.96
C VAL A 351 10.15 -17.92 -0.13
N ASN A 352 9.74 -16.83 -0.79
CA ASN A 352 8.64 -16.84 -1.75
C ASN A 352 9.11 -16.87 -3.22
N SER A 353 10.37 -16.51 -3.52
CA SER A 353 10.88 -16.53 -4.90
C SER A 353 10.97 -17.95 -5.48
N GLY A 354 11.39 -18.94 -4.68
CA GLY A 354 11.44 -20.35 -5.08
C GLY A 354 10.05 -20.94 -5.39
N PRO A 355 9.07 -20.84 -4.47
CA PRO A 355 7.69 -21.25 -4.72
C PRO A 355 7.06 -20.59 -5.95
N PHE A 356 7.30 -19.29 -6.17
CA PHE A 356 6.81 -18.62 -7.37
C PHE A 356 7.42 -19.19 -8.65
N LEU A 357 8.75 -19.46 -8.68
CA LEU A 357 9.40 -20.06 -9.86
C LEU A 357 8.86 -21.47 -10.17
N LYS A 358 8.61 -22.27 -9.12
CA LYS A 358 7.93 -23.57 -9.25
C LYS A 358 6.55 -23.38 -9.88
N ALA A 359 5.73 -22.50 -9.31
CA ALA A 359 4.38 -22.24 -9.81
C ALA A 359 4.39 -21.72 -11.26
N LEU A 360 5.28 -20.79 -11.62
CA LEU A 360 5.45 -20.31 -12.99
C LEU A 360 5.75 -21.45 -13.95
N THR A 361 6.68 -22.34 -13.57
CA THR A 361 7.05 -23.51 -14.37
C THR A 361 5.86 -24.45 -14.55
N GLU A 362 5.14 -24.76 -13.48
CA GLU A 362 4.00 -25.68 -13.52
C GLU A 362 2.84 -25.09 -14.33
N TRP A 363 2.42 -23.85 -14.05
CA TRP A 363 1.35 -23.17 -14.78
C TRP A 363 1.65 -23.02 -16.27
N SER A 364 2.91 -22.73 -16.64
CA SER A 364 3.33 -22.62 -18.05
C SER A 364 3.21 -23.94 -18.83
N ARG A 365 3.16 -25.09 -18.14
CA ARG A 365 2.91 -26.40 -18.77
C ARG A 365 1.41 -26.68 -18.93
N LEU A 366 0.55 -26.02 -18.15
CA LEU A 366 -0.90 -26.24 -18.16
C LEU A 366 -1.64 -25.39 -19.17
N THR A 367 -1.11 -24.22 -19.54
CA THR A 367 -1.79 -23.27 -20.43
C THR A 367 -0.82 -22.31 -21.12
N ASP A 368 -1.19 -21.92 -22.34
CA ASP A 368 -0.53 -20.85 -23.11
C ASP A 368 -1.20 -19.47 -22.90
N GLN A 369 -2.18 -19.37 -21.99
CA GLN A 369 -2.90 -18.13 -21.65
C GLN A 369 -2.55 -17.57 -20.26
N LEU A 370 -1.30 -17.80 -19.82
CA LEU A 370 -0.84 -17.33 -18.53
C LEU A 370 -0.62 -15.81 -18.53
N HIS A 371 -1.32 -15.10 -17.63
CA HIS A 371 -1.01 -13.73 -17.28
C HIS A 371 -0.11 -13.69 -16.04
N ILE A 372 0.80 -12.72 -16.00
CA ILE A 372 1.59 -12.43 -14.80
C ILE A 372 1.10 -11.12 -14.19
N TRP A 373 0.98 -11.11 -12.87
CA TRP A 373 0.90 -9.90 -12.05
C TRP A 373 2.19 -9.78 -11.26
N HIS A 374 2.99 -8.78 -11.62
CA HIS A 374 4.26 -8.47 -10.97
C HIS A 374 4.17 -7.12 -10.26
N TYR A 375 4.89 -6.96 -9.14
CA TYR A 375 4.87 -5.75 -8.32
C TYR A 375 6.19 -4.99 -8.48
N CYS A 376 6.12 -3.68 -8.63
CA CYS A 376 7.27 -2.81 -8.92
C CYS A 376 7.16 -1.46 -8.18
N THR A 377 6.67 -1.50 -6.96
CA THR A 377 6.65 -0.38 -6.02
C THR A 377 6.66 -0.89 -4.59
N ASP A 378 7.08 -0.04 -3.67
CA ASP A 378 6.85 -0.23 -2.24
C ASP A 378 5.50 0.39 -1.87
N PHE A 379 4.55 -0.42 -1.40
CA PHE A 379 3.22 0.06 -1.00
C PHE A 379 3.21 0.63 0.42
N ALA A 380 4.21 0.29 1.25
CA ALA A 380 4.34 0.80 2.61
C ALA A 380 4.93 2.22 2.62
N ASP A 381 5.88 2.51 1.73
CA ASP A 381 6.55 3.82 1.67
C ASP A 381 7.09 4.11 0.25
N SER A 382 6.23 4.63 -0.62
CA SER A 382 6.49 4.77 -2.07
C SER A 382 7.57 5.81 -2.44
N LEU A 383 7.98 6.67 -1.50
CA LEU A 383 9.07 7.63 -1.69
C LEU A 383 10.45 7.08 -1.37
N LEU A 384 10.52 5.86 -0.82
CA LEU A 384 11.79 5.23 -0.51
C LEU A 384 12.38 4.54 -1.75
N PRO A 385 13.71 4.53 -1.90
CA PRO A 385 14.37 3.80 -2.98
C PRO A 385 13.98 2.32 -2.98
N LEU A 386 13.48 1.85 -4.12
CA LEU A 386 13.24 0.43 -4.40
C LEU A 386 14.14 -0.03 -5.56
N PRO A 387 15.26 -0.73 -5.30
CA PRO A 387 16.22 -1.10 -6.34
C PRO A 387 15.83 -2.36 -7.12
N ASP A 388 14.72 -2.31 -7.85
CA ASP A 388 14.10 -3.45 -8.54
C ASP A 388 14.45 -3.57 -10.03
N PHE A 389 15.29 -2.71 -10.61
CA PHE A 389 15.49 -2.69 -12.06
C PHE A 389 16.12 -3.98 -12.60
N ASN A 390 17.17 -4.48 -11.95
CA ASN A 390 17.82 -5.72 -12.37
C ASN A 390 16.86 -6.91 -12.29
N GLN A 391 16.01 -6.93 -11.25
CA GLN A 391 14.98 -7.94 -11.06
C GLN A 391 13.92 -7.86 -12.17
N ILE A 392 13.44 -6.66 -12.52
CA ILE A 392 12.48 -6.45 -13.61
C ILE A 392 13.06 -6.97 -14.93
N GLU A 393 14.31 -6.63 -15.23
CA GLU A 393 14.99 -7.07 -16.46
C GLU A 393 15.05 -8.60 -16.56
N GLY A 394 15.55 -9.27 -15.51
CA GLY A 394 15.69 -10.72 -15.49
C GLY A 394 14.34 -11.45 -15.47
N ASN A 395 13.35 -10.92 -14.72
CA ASN A 395 12.03 -11.51 -14.60
C ASN A 395 11.22 -11.41 -15.89
N LEU A 396 11.29 -10.29 -16.63
CA LEU A 396 10.61 -10.21 -17.92
C LEU A 396 11.21 -11.17 -18.96
N ARG A 397 12.53 -11.39 -18.95
CA ARG A 397 13.14 -12.45 -19.78
C ARG A 397 12.63 -13.84 -19.39
N LEU A 398 12.58 -14.12 -18.08
CA LEU A 398 12.06 -15.37 -17.54
C LEU A 398 10.59 -15.60 -17.92
N PHE A 399 9.72 -14.59 -17.78
CA PHE A 399 8.30 -14.73 -18.12
C PHE A 399 8.11 -15.02 -19.61
N ARG A 400 8.92 -14.41 -20.48
CA ARG A 400 8.91 -14.75 -21.92
C ARG A 400 9.38 -16.18 -22.17
N GLN A 401 10.42 -16.66 -21.48
CA GLN A 401 10.89 -18.05 -21.59
C GLN A 401 9.80 -19.06 -21.18
N HIS A 402 8.99 -18.69 -20.18
CA HIS A 402 7.82 -19.47 -19.75
C HIS A 402 6.54 -19.17 -20.53
N ARG A 403 6.64 -18.53 -21.71
CA ARG A 403 5.53 -18.28 -22.63
C ARG A 403 4.34 -17.54 -21.99
N ALA A 404 4.61 -16.65 -21.03
CA ALA A 404 3.57 -15.79 -20.48
C ALA A 404 2.91 -14.99 -21.61
N TYR A 405 1.57 -15.03 -21.66
CA TYR A 405 0.79 -14.34 -22.69
C TYR A 405 0.74 -12.83 -22.43
N GLY A 406 0.67 -12.43 -21.16
CA GLY A 406 0.50 -11.04 -20.76
C GLY A 406 1.14 -10.73 -19.42
N VAL A 407 1.56 -9.48 -19.24
CA VAL A 407 2.18 -9.02 -17.99
C VAL A 407 1.53 -7.71 -17.55
N PHE A 408 1.04 -7.72 -16.31
CA PHE A 408 0.60 -6.57 -15.56
C PHE A 408 1.67 -6.22 -14.52
N MET A 409 2.24 -5.03 -14.63
CA MET A 409 3.20 -4.47 -13.68
C MET A 409 2.46 -3.49 -12.77
N GLN A 410 2.40 -3.78 -11.46
CA GLN A 410 1.77 -2.92 -10.48
C GLN A 410 2.80 -2.00 -9.84
N GLY A 411 2.77 -0.73 -10.26
CA GLY A 411 3.44 0.37 -9.57
C GLY A 411 2.47 1.12 -8.65
N LEU A 412 2.75 2.40 -8.40
CA LEU A 412 1.88 3.26 -7.61
C LEU A 412 0.75 3.82 -8.48
N GLY A 413 -0.46 3.29 -8.33
CA GLY A 413 -1.65 3.73 -9.06
C GLY A 413 -2.36 4.95 -8.46
N ASP A 414 -2.04 5.32 -7.21
CA ASP A 414 -2.68 6.42 -6.48
C ASP A 414 -2.46 7.79 -7.16
N GLU A 415 -3.46 8.67 -7.02
CA GLU A 415 -3.43 10.02 -7.57
C GLU A 415 -2.19 10.81 -7.10
N GLY A 416 -1.63 11.60 -8.01
CA GLY A 416 -0.48 12.47 -7.75
C GLY A 416 0.86 11.84 -8.12
N GLY A 417 0.98 10.51 -8.07
CA GLY A 417 2.18 9.76 -8.51
C GLY A 417 3.49 10.35 -7.98
N ARG A 418 4.51 10.40 -8.84
CA ARG A 418 5.83 11.04 -8.63
C ARG A 418 6.62 10.49 -7.44
N ALA A 419 6.34 9.23 -7.09
CA ALA A 419 7.14 8.45 -6.17
C ALA A 419 8.55 8.18 -6.74
N GLU A 420 9.52 8.01 -5.83
CA GLU A 420 10.98 7.95 -6.04
C GLU A 420 11.42 7.89 -7.52
N SER A 421 11.33 6.73 -8.16
CA SER A 421 11.72 6.51 -9.56
C SER A 421 10.59 6.05 -10.49
N GLN A 422 9.32 6.28 -10.13
CA GLN A 422 8.17 5.76 -10.88
C GLN A 422 8.14 6.22 -12.36
N GLN A 423 8.65 7.41 -12.68
CA GLN A 423 8.77 7.87 -14.06
C GLN A 423 9.79 7.07 -14.88
N LEU A 424 10.99 6.88 -14.32
CA LEU A 424 12.06 6.08 -14.95
C LEU A 424 11.63 4.62 -15.06
N ARG A 425 11.13 4.05 -13.96
CA ARG A 425 10.66 2.66 -13.87
C ARG A 425 9.54 2.40 -14.89
N GLY A 426 8.54 3.27 -14.94
CA GLY A 426 7.43 3.13 -15.89
C GLY A 426 7.89 3.15 -17.34
N TRP A 427 8.83 4.03 -17.68
CA TRP A 427 9.42 4.06 -19.03
C TRP A 427 10.22 2.80 -19.33
N LEU A 428 11.12 2.35 -18.44
CA LEU A 428 11.89 1.12 -18.60
C LEU A 428 10.98 -0.11 -18.77
N ILE A 429 9.94 -0.22 -17.95
CA ILE A 429 8.92 -1.28 -18.04
C ILE A 429 8.27 -1.29 -19.42
N GLY A 430 7.84 -0.12 -19.95
CA GLY A 430 7.26 -0.04 -21.29
C GLY A 430 8.21 -0.57 -22.38
N ARG A 431 9.51 -0.24 -22.29
CA ARG A 431 10.52 -0.74 -23.23
C ARG A 431 10.69 -2.27 -23.14
N LEU A 432 10.78 -2.80 -21.92
CA LEU A 432 11.08 -4.22 -21.68
C LEU A 432 9.86 -5.12 -21.89
N LEU A 433 8.65 -4.64 -21.65
CA LEU A 433 7.41 -5.34 -22.00
C LEU A 433 7.26 -5.52 -23.52
N TRP A 434 7.75 -4.57 -24.32
CA TRP A 434 7.83 -4.75 -25.77
C TRP A 434 8.95 -5.72 -26.15
N ASN A 435 10.16 -5.51 -25.63
CA ASN A 435 11.33 -6.34 -25.92
C ASN A 435 12.24 -6.48 -24.67
N PRO A 436 12.21 -7.64 -23.98
CA PRO A 436 13.00 -7.87 -22.76
C PRO A 436 14.50 -8.12 -23.02
N ASP A 437 14.95 -8.23 -24.28
CA ASP A 437 16.38 -8.36 -24.62
C ASP A 437 17.10 -7.01 -24.70
N ARG A 438 16.37 -5.89 -24.59
CA ARG A 438 17.00 -4.57 -24.53
C ARG A 438 17.83 -4.46 -23.24
N PRO A 439 19.07 -3.94 -23.30
CA PRO A 439 19.88 -3.77 -22.11
C PRO A 439 19.33 -2.63 -21.26
N LEU A 440 19.02 -2.91 -19.99
CA LEU A 440 18.33 -1.96 -19.11
C LEU A 440 19.13 -0.69 -18.84
N TRP A 441 20.40 -0.82 -18.46
CA TRP A 441 21.20 0.34 -18.02
C TRP A 441 21.46 1.37 -19.12
N PRO A 442 21.75 0.99 -20.38
CA PRO A 442 21.78 1.93 -21.49
C PRO A 442 20.47 2.69 -21.72
N LEU A 443 19.32 2.04 -21.54
CA LEU A 443 18.02 2.74 -21.58
C LEU A 443 17.94 3.75 -20.43
N ALA A 444 18.24 3.31 -19.21
CA ALA A 444 18.22 4.18 -18.04
C ALA A 444 19.12 5.41 -18.24
N ASP A 445 20.33 5.23 -18.79
CA ASP A 445 21.24 6.33 -19.10
C ASP A 445 20.66 7.33 -20.11
N GLU A 446 19.96 6.84 -21.14
CA GLU A 446 19.27 7.69 -22.12
C GLU A 446 18.18 8.55 -21.46
N PHE A 447 17.38 7.95 -20.57
CA PHE A 447 16.39 8.66 -19.78
C PHE A 447 17.05 9.69 -18.87
N LEU A 448 18.07 9.29 -18.11
CA LEU A 448 18.73 10.17 -17.14
C LEU A 448 19.38 11.37 -17.82
N ALA A 449 20.07 11.15 -18.95
CA ALA A 449 20.68 12.21 -19.73
C ALA A 449 19.66 13.25 -20.21
N THR A 450 18.44 12.82 -20.58
CA THR A 450 17.40 13.73 -21.07
C THR A 450 16.64 14.42 -19.93
N VAL A 451 16.22 13.66 -18.91
CA VAL A 451 15.32 14.12 -17.85
C VAL A 451 16.06 14.93 -16.77
N TYR A 452 17.30 14.55 -16.46
CA TYR A 452 18.14 15.19 -15.43
C TYR A 452 19.28 16.03 -16.00
N GLY A 453 19.63 15.89 -17.28
CA GLY A 453 20.64 16.72 -17.95
C GLY A 453 22.00 16.63 -17.24
N ARG A 454 22.55 17.78 -16.83
CA ARG A 454 23.85 17.85 -16.12
C ARG A 454 23.88 17.09 -14.79
N ALA A 455 22.72 16.75 -14.21
CA ALA A 455 22.63 15.95 -12.99
C ALA A 455 22.66 14.43 -13.24
N ALA A 456 22.60 13.97 -14.51
CA ALA A 456 22.44 12.56 -14.87
C ALA A 456 23.48 11.65 -14.20
N CYS A 457 24.77 12.01 -14.21
CA CYS A 457 25.81 11.18 -13.62
C CYS A 457 25.65 11.01 -12.10
N GLY A 458 25.24 12.04 -11.36
CA GLY A 458 25.04 11.93 -9.91
C GLY A 458 23.77 11.14 -9.56
N VAL A 459 22.71 11.30 -10.35
CA VAL A 459 21.50 10.48 -10.22
C VAL A 459 21.75 9.02 -10.60
N ARG A 460 22.59 8.76 -11.61
CA ARG A 460 23.00 7.39 -11.97
C ARG A 460 23.75 6.71 -10.83
N LYS A 461 24.72 7.41 -10.23
CA LYS A 461 25.45 6.91 -9.04
C LYS A 461 24.50 6.56 -7.89
N TYR A 462 23.45 7.36 -7.66
CA TYR A 462 22.41 7.05 -6.67
C TYR A 462 21.75 5.69 -6.96
N TYR A 463 21.33 5.43 -8.19
CA TYR A 463 20.77 4.13 -8.56
C TYR A 463 21.78 3.00 -8.46
N ASP A 464 23.05 3.23 -8.86
CA ASP A 464 24.12 2.23 -8.78
C ASP A 464 24.39 1.78 -7.34
N VAL A 465 24.37 2.70 -6.36
CA VAL A 465 24.57 2.37 -4.93
C VAL A 465 23.51 1.36 -4.46
N PHE A 466 22.23 1.64 -4.73
CA PHE A 466 21.14 0.76 -4.30
C PHE A 466 21.10 -0.56 -5.08
N HIS A 467 21.30 -0.53 -6.40
CA HIS A 467 21.31 -1.76 -7.22
C HIS A 467 22.55 -2.62 -7.01
N ALA A 468 23.65 -2.08 -6.47
CA ALA A 468 24.81 -2.87 -6.07
C ALA A 468 24.53 -3.79 -4.88
N LEU A 469 23.47 -3.51 -4.09
CA LEU A 469 23.08 -4.35 -2.95
C LEU A 469 22.48 -5.69 -3.40
N GLY A 470 21.78 -5.71 -4.54
CA GLY A 470 21.19 -6.90 -5.14
C GLY A 470 22.10 -7.64 -6.13
N LYS A 471 23.41 -7.32 -6.17
CA LYS A 471 24.38 -8.10 -6.96
C LYS A 471 24.78 -9.36 -6.19
N THR A 472 24.92 -10.46 -6.94
CA THR A 472 25.28 -11.79 -6.40
C THR A 472 26.48 -11.73 -5.45
N GLY A 473 26.37 -12.39 -4.30
CA GLY A 473 27.40 -12.40 -3.25
C GLY A 473 27.14 -11.45 -2.07
N ARG A 474 26.08 -10.64 -2.10
CA ARG A 474 25.60 -9.86 -0.93
C ARG A 474 24.18 -10.31 -0.53
N PRO A 475 23.89 -10.51 0.77
CA PRO A 475 22.65 -11.16 1.23
C PRO A 475 21.43 -10.20 1.32
N HIS A 476 21.42 -9.08 0.59
CA HIS A 476 20.34 -8.10 0.75
C HIS A 476 19.10 -8.51 -0.04
N HIS A 477 18.03 -8.81 0.70
CA HIS A 477 16.70 -9.04 0.14
C HIS A 477 15.78 -7.91 0.60
N PHE A 478 14.95 -7.41 -0.31
CA PHE A 478 13.90 -6.46 -0.01
C PHE A 478 12.60 -6.84 -0.72
N SER A 479 11.49 -6.35 -0.17
CA SER A 479 10.12 -6.70 -0.54
C SER A 479 9.22 -5.46 -0.63
N LEU A 480 7.93 -5.65 -0.89
CA LEU A 480 6.96 -4.58 -1.23
C LEU A 480 6.41 -3.79 -0.03
N GLY A 481 7.09 -3.92 1.10
CA GLY A 481 6.78 -3.23 2.35
C GLY A 481 8.05 -2.91 3.14
N GLU A 482 9.11 -2.47 2.44
CA GLU A 482 10.26 -1.92 3.14
C GLU A 482 9.81 -0.69 3.91
N ARG A 483 10.35 -0.55 5.12
CA ARG A 483 10.04 0.57 5.99
C ARG A 483 11.27 1.46 6.11
N PRO A 484 11.10 2.71 6.56
CA PRO A 484 12.21 3.61 6.81
C PRO A 484 13.31 3.04 7.72
N ASN A 485 13.01 2.06 8.57
CA ASN A 485 13.96 1.37 9.45
C ASN A 485 14.67 0.17 8.79
N SER A 486 14.42 -0.13 7.51
CA SER A 486 15.12 -1.17 6.74
C SER A 486 16.61 -0.85 6.59
N ARG A 487 17.47 -1.86 6.64
CA ARG A 487 18.93 -1.72 6.46
C ARG A 487 19.34 -1.07 5.13
N LEU A 488 18.45 -1.03 4.14
CA LEU A 488 18.62 -0.25 2.91
C LEU A 488 18.93 1.23 3.18
N PHE A 489 18.49 1.75 4.33
CA PHE A 489 18.64 3.16 4.70
C PHE A 489 19.61 3.38 5.86
N ASP A 490 20.48 2.41 6.15
CA ASP A 490 21.63 2.63 7.02
C ASP A 490 22.61 3.62 6.35
N GLU A 491 23.34 4.41 7.14
CA GLU A 491 24.14 5.53 6.60
C GLU A 491 25.32 5.10 5.72
N ASP A 492 25.82 3.86 5.89
CA ASP A 492 26.83 3.27 5.01
C ASP A 492 26.30 3.04 3.58
N VAL A 493 24.99 2.88 3.42
CA VAL A 493 24.30 2.78 2.13
C VAL A 493 23.75 4.14 1.68
N ALA A 494 22.94 4.80 2.52
CA ALA A 494 22.23 6.02 2.18
C ALA A 494 23.15 7.26 2.09
N GLY A 495 24.25 7.28 2.83
CA GLY A 495 25.23 8.38 2.84
C GLY A 495 25.86 8.62 1.47
N PRO A 496 26.51 7.62 0.84
CA PRO A 496 27.05 7.73 -0.52
C PRO A 496 26.02 8.14 -1.57
N ALA A 497 24.80 7.60 -1.48
CA ALA A 497 23.70 7.92 -2.40
C ALA A 497 23.25 9.39 -2.28
N ASP A 498 23.06 9.90 -1.05
CA ASP A 498 22.71 11.31 -0.82
C ASP A 498 23.84 12.27 -1.23
N ALA A 499 25.11 11.89 -0.99
CA ALA A 499 26.26 12.69 -1.43
C ALA A 499 26.29 12.86 -2.96
N ALA A 500 26.03 11.78 -3.71
CA ALA A 500 25.95 11.83 -5.17
C ALA A 500 24.80 12.72 -5.66
N LEU A 501 23.64 12.65 -5.02
CA LEU A 501 22.51 13.53 -5.34
C LEU A 501 22.78 15.00 -4.95
N ALA A 502 23.46 15.26 -3.83
CA ALA A 502 23.82 16.60 -3.40
C ALA A 502 24.80 17.28 -4.36
N GLU A 503 25.73 16.53 -4.94
CA GLU A 503 26.59 17.00 -6.04
C GLU A 503 25.76 17.30 -7.30
N ALA A 504 24.91 16.36 -7.72
CA ALA A 504 24.02 16.54 -8.88
C ALA A 504 23.08 17.75 -8.74
N GLU A 505 22.48 17.97 -7.56
CA GLU A 505 21.56 19.09 -7.33
C GLU A 505 22.26 20.44 -7.55
N ARG A 506 23.58 20.54 -7.27
CA ARG A 506 24.37 21.75 -7.49
C ARG A 506 24.65 22.05 -8.96
N THR A 507 24.54 21.08 -9.87
CA THR A 507 24.83 21.28 -11.31
C THR A 507 23.63 21.77 -12.12
N VAL A 508 22.45 21.77 -11.54
CA VAL A 508 21.18 22.14 -12.20
C VAL A 508 20.44 23.25 -11.45
N ARG A 509 19.45 23.88 -12.11
CA ARG A 509 18.63 24.98 -11.56
C ARG A 509 17.15 24.73 -11.88
N GLY A 510 16.25 25.51 -11.27
CA GLY A 510 14.80 25.46 -11.53
C GLY A 510 14.20 24.07 -11.36
N ALA A 511 13.43 23.62 -12.35
CA ALA A 511 12.77 22.31 -12.35
C ALA A 511 13.76 21.13 -12.25
N GLY A 512 14.92 21.20 -12.92
CA GLY A 512 15.94 20.15 -12.85
C GLY A 512 16.48 19.98 -11.41
N ARG A 513 16.77 21.09 -10.73
CA ARG A 513 17.18 21.08 -9.31
C ARG A 513 16.10 20.48 -8.42
N PHE A 514 14.84 20.84 -8.65
CA PHE A 514 13.72 20.32 -7.88
C PHE A 514 13.54 18.81 -8.04
N ARG A 515 13.68 18.27 -9.26
CA ARG A 515 13.63 16.80 -9.50
C ARG A 515 14.70 16.04 -8.72
N VAL A 516 15.94 16.52 -8.72
CA VAL A 516 17.03 15.88 -7.93
C VAL A 516 16.73 15.96 -6.44
N ARG A 517 16.21 17.11 -5.98
CA ARG A 517 15.85 17.32 -4.57
C ARG A 517 14.78 16.34 -4.09
N LEU A 518 13.79 15.99 -4.91
CA LEU A 518 12.75 15.02 -4.52
C LEU A 518 13.32 13.62 -4.21
N LEU A 519 14.35 13.17 -4.96
CA LEU A 519 15.06 11.92 -4.65
C LEU A 519 15.77 12.00 -3.29
N ARG A 520 16.38 13.14 -2.98
CA ARG A 520 17.02 13.39 -1.68
C ARG A 520 16.02 13.45 -0.54
N ASP A 521 14.83 14.02 -0.80
CA ASP A 521 13.76 14.12 0.19
C ASP A 521 13.28 12.72 0.63
N GLY A 522 13.33 11.71 -0.25
CA GLY A 522 13.09 10.30 0.12
C GLY A 522 14.10 9.76 1.15
N LEU A 523 15.40 10.00 0.93
CA LEU A 523 16.45 9.60 1.90
C LEU A 523 16.35 10.41 3.22
N ALA A 524 16.05 11.70 3.12
CA ALA A 524 15.84 12.55 4.29
C ALA A 524 14.61 12.12 5.08
N TYR A 525 13.56 11.60 4.42
CA TYR A 525 12.40 11.00 5.07
C TYR A 525 12.77 9.72 5.82
N ALA A 526 13.56 8.82 5.22
CA ALA A 526 14.03 7.63 5.91
C ALA A 526 14.79 7.97 7.21
N ARG A 527 15.72 8.93 7.13
CA ARG A 527 16.47 9.46 8.28
C ARG A 527 15.55 10.09 9.33
N LEU A 528 14.60 10.93 8.90
CA LEU A 528 13.63 11.55 9.79
C LEU A 528 12.84 10.50 10.57
N MET A 529 12.31 9.48 9.89
CA MET A 529 11.51 8.42 10.50
C MET A 529 12.33 7.59 11.49
N ARG A 530 13.60 7.31 11.19
CA ARG A 530 14.55 6.64 12.09
C ARG A 530 14.93 7.48 13.31
N ALA A 531 15.01 8.81 13.12
CA ALA A 531 15.32 9.77 14.16
C ALA A 531 14.10 10.18 15.00
N LEU A 532 12.88 9.72 14.65
CA LEU A 532 11.70 10.04 15.43
C LEU A 532 11.88 9.58 16.89
N PRO A 533 11.39 10.38 17.84
CA PRO A 533 11.53 10.06 19.26
C PRO A 533 10.99 8.67 19.60
N LYS A 534 11.85 7.86 20.21
CA LYS A 534 11.52 6.55 20.77
C LYS A 534 11.28 6.61 22.27
N ALA A 535 11.20 7.78 22.86
CA ALA A 535 10.87 7.91 24.27
C ALA A 535 10.25 9.26 24.48
N TYR A 536 9.28 9.29 25.39
CA TYR A 536 8.79 10.52 25.95
C TYR A 536 9.16 10.51 27.42
N ALA A 537 9.67 11.64 27.88
CA ALA A 537 9.96 11.86 29.27
C ALA A 537 9.09 12.99 29.78
N ARG A 538 8.83 12.95 31.08
CA ARG A 538 8.28 14.09 31.77
C ARG A 538 9.41 15.08 32.04
N ASP A 539 9.22 16.32 31.63
CA ASP A 539 10.05 17.46 31.96
C ASP A 539 9.16 18.53 32.61
N GLY A 540 9.25 18.66 33.94
CA GLY A 540 8.36 19.53 34.70
C GLY A 540 6.87 19.20 34.52
N ASP A 541 6.15 20.18 33.97
CA ASP A 541 4.72 20.15 33.62
C ASP A 541 4.47 19.77 32.15
N ARG A 542 5.48 19.22 31.48
CA ARG A 542 5.39 18.76 30.09
C ARG A 542 5.72 17.27 29.99
N TYR A 543 5.06 16.62 29.05
CA TYR A 543 5.40 15.29 28.56
C TYR A 543 5.87 15.45 27.12
N ALA A 544 7.16 15.31 26.92
CA ALA A 544 7.82 15.69 25.67
C ALA A 544 8.74 14.57 25.18
N PRO A 545 8.88 14.45 23.85
CA PRO A 545 10.04 13.79 23.31
C PRO A 545 11.25 14.68 23.58
N GLY A 546 12.37 14.12 24.04
CA GLY A 546 13.59 14.89 24.23
C GLY A 546 14.06 15.61 22.94
N GLU A 547 15.08 16.46 23.06
CA GLU A 547 15.71 17.05 21.88
C GLU A 547 16.27 15.96 20.94
N PRO A 548 16.21 16.12 19.61
CA PRO A 548 16.02 17.36 18.83
C PRO A 548 14.64 17.48 18.14
N ALA A 549 13.53 17.36 18.88
CA ALA A 549 12.17 17.30 18.30
C ALA A 549 11.82 18.50 17.38
N GLU A 550 12.35 19.69 17.63
CA GLU A 550 12.12 20.87 16.78
C GLU A 550 12.77 20.76 15.40
N ALA A 551 14.04 20.32 15.35
CA ALA A 551 14.75 20.12 14.10
C ALA A 551 14.09 19.05 13.23
N LEU A 552 13.54 18.00 13.87
CA LEU A 552 12.76 16.96 13.18
C LEU A 552 11.46 17.53 12.59
N ARG A 553 10.74 18.39 13.32
CA ARG A 553 9.54 19.08 12.80
C ARG A 553 9.87 19.98 11.62
N ALA A 554 10.92 20.79 11.72
CA ALA A 554 11.36 21.67 10.64
C ALA A 554 11.75 20.89 9.37
N THR A 555 12.44 19.76 9.57
CA THR A 555 12.75 18.80 8.49
C THR A 555 11.48 18.26 7.86
N ALA A 556 10.55 17.74 8.67
CA ALA A 556 9.27 17.21 8.18
C ALA A 556 8.50 18.27 7.38
N ASP A 557 8.29 19.46 7.94
CA ASP A 557 7.51 20.51 7.28
C ASP A 557 8.16 20.95 5.96
N ARG A 558 9.49 20.93 5.84
CA ARG A 558 10.17 21.13 4.55
C ARG A 558 9.82 20.02 3.55
N LEU A 559 9.99 18.75 3.92
CA LEU A 559 9.70 17.61 3.03
C LEU A 559 8.25 17.65 2.53
N PHE A 560 7.29 17.82 3.43
CA PHE A 560 5.88 17.90 3.07
C PHE A 560 5.51 19.16 2.25
N ARG A 561 6.30 20.24 2.31
CA ARG A 561 6.13 21.39 1.40
C ARG A 561 6.63 21.05 -0.01
N ASP A 562 7.79 20.41 -0.11
CA ASP A 562 8.34 19.99 -1.40
C ASP A 562 7.43 18.96 -2.08
N TRP A 563 6.92 17.97 -1.35
CA TRP A 563 6.00 16.96 -1.90
C TRP A 563 4.67 17.54 -2.38
N ARG A 564 4.07 18.44 -1.60
CA ARG A 564 2.86 19.17 -2.06
C ARG A 564 3.13 19.98 -3.32
N LYS A 565 4.27 20.65 -3.39
CA LYS A 565 4.68 21.42 -4.58
C LYS A 565 4.88 20.51 -5.80
N ALA A 566 5.33 19.27 -5.59
CA ALA A 566 5.46 18.27 -6.64
C ALA A 566 4.11 17.64 -7.05
N GLY A 567 3.04 17.83 -6.27
CA GLY A 567 1.75 17.17 -6.50
C GLY A 567 1.67 15.74 -5.96
N ILE A 568 2.59 15.34 -5.07
CA ILE A 568 2.55 14.04 -4.40
C ILE A 568 1.48 14.09 -3.32
N LEU A 569 0.48 13.19 -3.42
CA LEU A 569 -0.67 13.14 -2.51
C LEU A 569 -0.65 11.94 -1.56
N HIS A 570 0.07 10.87 -1.92
CA HIS A 570 0.14 9.60 -1.18
C HIS A 570 1.60 9.22 -0.88
N LEU A 571 1.86 8.66 0.30
CA LEU A 571 3.15 8.08 0.68
C LEU A 571 3.12 6.56 0.78
N SER A 572 1.92 5.99 0.83
CA SER A 572 1.64 4.55 0.85
C SER A 572 0.34 4.30 0.13
N GLU A 573 0.05 3.04 -0.18
CA GLU A 573 -1.19 2.64 -0.84
C GLU A 573 -2.41 3.11 -0.04
N GLY A 574 -3.20 4.01 -0.63
CA GLY A 574 -4.35 4.66 0.03
C GLY A 574 -3.98 5.54 1.24
N GLY A 575 -2.69 5.80 1.47
CA GLY A 575 -2.17 6.54 2.62
C GLY A 575 -1.83 7.99 2.26
N PRO A 576 -2.75 8.95 2.44
CA PRO A 576 -2.50 10.34 2.07
C PRO A 576 -1.35 10.95 2.89
N ILE A 577 -0.60 11.87 2.28
CA ILE A 577 0.56 12.54 2.90
C ILE A 577 0.19 13.22 4.24
N GLY A 578 -1.04 13.71 4.38
CA GLY A 578 -1.54 14.33 5.60
C GLY A 578 -1.55 13.39 6.81
N ARG A 579 -1.83 12.10 6.58
CA ARG A 579 -1.80 11.06 7.64
C ARG A 579 -0.39 10.91 8.21
N HIS A 580 0.62 10.92 7.34
CA HIS A 580 2.02 10.75 7.73
C HIS A 580 2.57 12.01 8.39
N GLN A 581 2.20 13.19 7.90
CA GLN A 581 2.55 14.45 8.56
C GLN A 581 1.93 14.55 9.96
N ALA A 582 0.65 14.15 10.11
CA ALA A 582 -0.01 14.12 11.41
C ALA A 582 0.68 13.13 12.37
N PHE A 583 1.09 11.96 11.87
CA PHE A 583 1.88 11.00 12.65
C PHE A 583 3.19 11.60 13.16
N ILE A 584 4.00 12.24 12.30
CA ILE A 584 5.26 12.88 12.71
C ILE A 584 5.02 14.03 13.69
N ARG A 585 4.02 14.88 13.43
CA ARG A 585 3.64 15.97 14.34
C ARG A 585 3.28 15.45 15.72
N ARG A 586 2.52 14.35 15.79
CA ARG A 586 2.17 13.71 17.05
C ARG A 586 3.39 13.12 17.76
N ARG A 587 4.30 12.47 17.02
CA ARG A 587 5.55 11.87 17.52
C ARG A 587 6.59 12.88 18.01
N THR A 588 6.44 14.14 17.62
CA THR A 588 7.37 15.22 17.99
C THR A 588 6.70 16.26 18.87
N ALA A 589 5.40 16.16 19.17
CA ALA A 589 4.69 17.14 19.97
C ALA A 589 5.06 17.04 21.45
N SER A 590 5.16 18.19 22.12
CA SER A 590 5.15 18.29 23.58
C SER A 590 3.72 18.50 24.07
N HIS A 591 3.35 17.79 25.13
CA HIS A 591 2.02 17.86 25.73
C HIS A 591 2.10 18.43 27.15
N ALA A 592 1.12 19.27 27.53
CA ALA A 592 0.99 19.73 28.91
C ALA A 592 0.54 18.58 29.82
N VAL A 593 1.04 18.59 31.06
CA VAL A 593 0.71 17.65 32.13
C VAL A 593 0.03 18.42 33.24
N GLU A 594 -1.21 18.06 33.53
CA GLU A 594 -1.94 18.54 34.71
C GLU A 594 -1.64 17.60 35.89
N TRP A 595 -1.29 18.18 37.03
CA TRP A 595 -0.98 17.42 38.24
C TRP A 595 -2.09 17.51 39.26
N LEU A 596 -2.47 16.35 39.79
CA LEU A 596 -3.22 16.21 41.04
C LEU A 596 -2.25 15.79 42.14
N ARG A 597 -2.38 16.40 43.32
CA ARG A 597 -1.58 16.13 44.51
C ARG A 597 -2.49 16.21 45.73
N ASP A 598 -2.55 15.14 46.49
CA ASP A 598 -3.27 15.08 47.77
C ASP A 598 -2.52 14.14 48.72
N GLY A 599 -2.08 14.67 49.86
CA GLY A 599 -1.12 14.00 50.75
C GLY A 599 0.16 13.54 50.01
N ASP A 600 0.51 12.26 50.20
CA ASP A 600 1.64 11.59 49.50
C ASP A 600 1.25 11.05 48.11
N GLY A 601 -0.02 11.19 47.71
CA GLY A 601 -0.51 10.77 46.41
C GLY A 601 -0.26 11.82 45.33
N ALA A 602 0.02 11.39 44.10
CA ALA A 602 0.04 12.28 42.95
C ALA A 602 -0.39 11.59 41.65
N VAL A 603 -1.08 12.30 40.76
CA VAL A 603 -1.48 11.79 39.44
C VAL A 603 -1.11 12.80 38.36
N ALA A 604 -0.46 12.33 37.30
CA ALA A 604 -0.11 13.12 36.13
C ALA A 604 -1.10 12.82 35.00
N VAL A 605 -1.85 13.83 34.56
CA VAL A 605 -2.86 13.72 33.51
C VAL A 605 -2.40 14.48 32.27
N VAL A 606 -2.55 13.89 31.09
CA VAL A 606 -2.17 14.50 29.80
C VAL A 606 -3.43 14.72 28.96
N PRO A 607 -4.08 15.90 29.05
CA PRO A 607 -5.35 16.16 28.36
C PRO A 607 -5.28 15.92 26.84
N ALA A 608 -4.18 16.35 26.21
CA ALA A 608 -3.96 16.24 24.77
C ALA A 608 -3.79 14.80 24.26
N LEU A 609 -3.51 13.84 25.14
CA LEU A 609 -3.39 12.42 24.81
C LEU A 609 -4.62 11.65 25.31
N ASN A 610 -5.81 12.08 24.91
CA ASN A 610 -7.09 11.47 25.32
C ASN A 610 -7.34 11.48 26.84
N GLY A 611 -6.86 12.52 27.54
CA GLY A 611 -7.00 12.62 29.00
C GLY A 611 -6.32 11.47 29.73
N ARG A 612 -5.24 10.92 29.14
CA ARG A 612 -4.47 9.80 29.68
C ARG A 612 -3.90 10.14 31.05
N LEU A 613 -3.89 9.17 31.96
CA LEU A 613 -3.06 9.28 33.17
C LEU A 613 -1.73 8.61 32.87
N LEU A 614 -0.66 9.39 32.99
CA LEU A 614 0.71 8.99 32.67
C LEU A 614 1.40 8.36 33.89
N GLU A 615 1.21 8.97 35.05
CA GLU A 615 1.84 8.56 36.30
C GLU A 615 0.78 8.58 37.41
N TRP A 616 0.83 7.59 38.30
CA TRP A 616 0.08 7.56 39.56
C TRP A 616 1.06 7.14 40.64
N TYR A 617 1.32 8.05 41.58
CA TYR A 617 2.15 7.79 42.76
C TYR A 617 1.23 7.59 43.96
N ALA A 618 1.45 6.48 44.66
CA ALA A 618 0.78 6.15 45.92
C ALA A 618 1.68 5.17 46.69
N GLY A 619 1.70 5.25 48.02
CA GLY A 619 2.56 4.38 48.85
C GLY A 619 4.05 4.49 48.50
N GLY A 620 4.52 5.68 48.14
CA GLY A 620 5.93 5.93 47.78
C GLY A 620 6.39 5.38 46.41
N ARG A 621 5.49 4.85 45.57
CA ARG A 621 5.83 4.23 44.27
C ARG A 621 4.94 4.70 43.13
N GLN A 622 5.47 4.66 41.89
CA GLN A 622 4.72 4.84 40.64
C GLN A 622 4.05 3.53 40.20
N TRP A 623 2.76 3.57 39.86
CA TRP A 623 1.97 2.39 39.50
C TRP A 623 1.67 2.23 38.01
N LEU A 624 1.74 3.29 37.20
CA LEU A 624 1.35 3.24 35.78
C LEU A 624 2.52 2.96 34.86
N ALA A 625 2.40 2.02 33.92
CA ALA A 625 3.44 1.78 32.93
C ALA A 625 3.47 2.87 31.84
N ARG A 626 4.66 3.22 31.36
CA ARG A 626 4.83 4.20 30.27
C ARG A 626 4.65 3.55 28.89
N ALA A 627 4.38 4.38 27.88
CA ALA A 627 4.28 3.94 26.50
C ALA A 627 5.63 3.39 26.02
N LEU A 628 5.63 2.24 25.34
CA LEU A 628 6.79 1.74 24.62
C LEU A 628 6.77 2.21 23.16
N PRO A 629 7.93 2.33 22.50
CA PRO A 629 8.04 3.04 21.21
C PRO A 629 7.31 2.34 20.06
N ASP A 630 7.21 1.02 20.20
CA ASP A 630 6.57 0.09 19.26
C ASP A 630 5.08 -0.12 19.56
N ASP A 631 4.56 0.49 20.64
CA ASP A 631 3.15 0.42 20.96
C ASP A 631 2.31 1.12 19.87
N PHE A 632 1.23 0.45 19.46
CA PHE A 632 0.28 1.03 18.52
C PHE A 632 -0.31 2.33 19.08
N GLY A 633 -0.08 3.43 18.36
CA GLY A 633 -0.54 4.75 18.75
C GLY A 633 0.39 5.51 19.69
N PHE A 634 1.66 5.09 19.86
CA PHE A 634 2.70 5.87 20.59
C PHE A 634 2.66 7.36 20.20
N PRO A 635 2.79 8.30 21.15
CA PRO A 635 3.11 8.11 22.57
C PRO A 635 1.90 7.91 23.49
N ALA A 636 0.67 7.74 22.98
CA ALA A 636 -0.53 7.59 23.80
C ALA A 636 -0.83 6.23 24.47
N PRO A 637 -0.49 5.04 23.94
CA PRO A 637 -0.71 3.75 24.59
C PRO A 637 0.04 3.66 25.92
N ALA A 638 -0.44 2.81 26.81
CA ALA A 638 -0.03 2.64 28.21
C ALA A 638 -0.58 3.68 29.21
N GLY A 639 -0.21 3.53 30.48
CA GLY A 639 -0.83 4.23 31.60
C GLY A 639 -2.31 3.87 31.73
N TYR A 640 -3.15 4.84 32.04
CA TYR A 640 -4.61 4.70 31.94
C TYR A 640 -5.14 5.49 30.75
N MET A 641 -6.00 4.86 29.95
CA MET A 641 -6.70 5.51 28.83
C MET A 641 -8.09 4.91 28.62
N GLU A 642 -9.02 5.71 28.12
CA GLU A 642 -10.31 5.21 27.64
C GLU A 642 -10.48 5.54 26.16
N ILE A 643 -11.17 4.66 25.44
CA ILE A 643 -11.48 4.77 24.02
C ILE A 643 -13.00 4.59 23.86
N PRO A 644 -13.78 5.67 23.85
CA PRO A 644 -15.19 5.66 23.50
C PRO A 644 -15.34 6.07 22.03
N GLY A 645 -15.66 5.12 21.16
CA GLY A 645 -15.77 5.37 19.70
C GLY A 645 -14.55 6.13 19.12
N HIS A 646 -14.79 6.94 18.07
CA HIS A 646 -13.78 7.78 17.43
C HIS A 646 -13.73 9.19 18.07
N ILE A 647 -13.03 9.36 19.20
CA ILE A 647 -12.71 10.71 19.70
C ILE A 647 -11.71 11.38 18.73
N LEU A 648 -12.03 12.60 18.25
CA LEU A 648 -11.10 13.42 17.45
C LEU A 648 -10.49 14.59 18.20
N GLU A 649 -11.19 15.15 19.19
CA GLU A 649 -10.69 16.34 19.90
C GLU A 649 -9.86 15.98 21.13
N ALA A 650 -8.72 16.67 21.30
CA ALA A 650 -7.97 16.65 22.54
C ALA A 650 -8.83 17.15 23.72
N TYR A 651 -8.72 16.51 24.89
CA TYR A 651 -9.41 17.00 26.07
C TYR A 651 -8.88 18.39 26.45
N ARG A 652 -9.79 19.26 26.86
CA ARG A 652 -9.49 20.55 27.46
C ARG A 652 -9.75 20.49 28.95
N CYS A 653 -8.83 21.03 29.75
CA CYS A 653 -9.04 21.23 31.18
C CYS A 653 -10.13 22.29 31.40
N ARG A 654 -11.20 21.94 32.13
CA ARG A 654 -12.30 22.85 32.49
C ARG A 654 -12.14 23.39 33.90
N ARG A 655 -11.71 22.53 34.82
CA ARG A 655 -11.51 22.86 36.23
C ARG A 655 -10.35 22.04 36.76
N ARG A 656 -9.56 22.64 37.65
CA ARG A 656 -8.52 21.96 38.42
C ARG A 656 -8.49 22.44 39.87
N SER A 657 -8.17 21.53 40.77
CA SER A 657 -7.87 21.77 42.18
C SER A 657 -6.69 20.87 42.60
N ALA A 658 -6.30 20.88 43.87
CA ALA A 658 -5.23 20.00 44.36
C ALA A 658 -5.56 18.51 44.12
N GLY A 659 -6.77 18.05 44.44
CA GLY A 659 -7.17 16.64 44.31
C GLY A 659 -8.03 16.29 43.09
N GLU A 660 -8.44 17.26 42.26
CA GLU A 660 -9.38 17.01 41.13
C GLU A 660 -8.98 17.73 39.83
N VAL A 661 -9.13 17.06 38.69
CA VAL A 661 -9.17 17.68 37.36
C VAL A 661 -10.42 17.22 36.60
N VAL A 662 -11.10 18.18 35.97
CA VAL A 662 -12.24 17.93 35.10
C VAL A 662 -11.86 18.28 33.67
N LEU A 663 -11.94 17.30 32.80
CA LEU A 663 -11.60 17.37 31.39
C LEU A 663 -12.85 17.27 30.52
N ARG A 664 -12.85 17.90 29.35
CA ARG A 664 -13.93 17.78 28.36
C ARG A 664 -13.40 17.56 26.93
N ALA A 665 -14.00 16.65 26.18
CA ALA A 665 -13.72 16.40 24.76
C ALA A 665 -15.00 16.08 23.95
N MET A 666 -14.90 16.11 22.62
CA MET A 666 -15.97 15.75 21.67
C MET A 666 -15.49 14.68 20.69
N THR A 667 -16.37 13.74 20.34
CA THR A 667 -16.15 12.80 19.23
C THR A 667 -16.56 13.40 17.89
N VAL A 668 -16.13 12.79 16.77
CA VAL A 668 -16.60 13.15 15.41
C VAL A 668 -18.12 13.18 15.31
N GLU A 669 -18.75 12.27 16.02
CA GLU A 669 -20.17 11.96 15.86
C GLU A 669 -21.05 12.81 16.79
N GLY A 670 -20.44 13.66 17.62
CA GLY A 670 -21.16 14.57 18.54
C GLY A 670 -21.40 14.00 19.94
N LEU A 671 -20.71 12.93 20.33
CA LEU A 671 -20.70 12.43 21.71
C LEU A 671 -19.72 13.27 22.56
N GLU A 672 -20.24 13.98 23.56
CA GLU A 672 -19.48 14.74 24.54
C GLU A 672 -18.99 13.83 25.65
N ASN A 673 -17.71 13.90 26.01
CA ASN A 673 -17.21 13.29 27.24
C ASN A 673 -16.74 14.37 28.21
N THR A 674 -17.25 14.33 29.45
CA THR A 674 -16.68 15.01 30.60
C THR A 674 -16.05 13.98 31.53
N ARG A 675 -14.72 14.03 31.68
CA ARG A 675 -13.98 13.13 32.57
C ARG A 675 -13.52 13.87 33.81
N ARG A 676 -13.94 13.43 34.98
CA ARG A 676 -13.41 13.85 36.28
C ARG A 676 -12.40 12.81 36.76
N VAL A 677 -11.21 13.27 37.08
CA VAL A 677 -10.17 12.46 37.75
C VAL A 677 -9.98 13.05 39.14
N THR A 678 -10.17 12.23 40.17
CA THR A 678 -10.06 12.61 41.57
C THR A 678 -9.05 11.71 42.25
N LEU A 679 -8.13 12.33 42.98
CA LEU A 679 -7.22 11.66 43.89
C LEU A 679 -7.70 11.92 45.31
N ILE A 680 -7.87 10.85 46.09
CA ILE A 680 -8.32 10.90 47.48
C ILE A 680 -7.22 10.32 48.36
N GLY A 681 -6.58 11.15 49.18
CA GLY A 681 -5.63 10.73 50.22
C GLY A 681 -6.34 10.15 51.45
N GLY A 682 -5.74 9.15 52.08
CA GLY A 682 -6.32 8.37 53.18
C GLY A 682 -6.49 9.08 54.53
N ASP A 683 -6.45 10.42 54.59
CA ASP A 683 -6.72 11.14 55.84
C ASP A 683 -8.25 11.28 56.02
N ALA A 684 -8.85 10.25 56.62
CA ALA A 684 -10.30 10.16 56.88
C ALA A 684 -10.84 11.24 57.84
N SER A 685 -10.04 12.23 58.26
CA SER A 685 -10.44 13.29 59.18
C SER A 685 -10.97 14.57 58.52
N ARG A 686 -10.96 14.69 57.18
CA ARG A 686 -11.41 15.92 56.47
C ARG A 686 -12.72 15.81 55.69
N ASN A 687 -13.39 14.65 55.68
CA ASN A 687 -14.63 14.46 54.93
C ASN A 687 -15.87 14.96 55.69
N GLY A 688 -15.86 16.24 56.06
CA GLY A 688 -17.03 16.91 56.64
C GLY A 688 -16.76 18.35 57.07
N ALA A 689 -16.53 19.29 56.15
CA ALA A 689 -16.96 20.70 56.24
C ALA A 689 -16.41 21.55 55.08
N ASP A 690 -17.20 22.56 54.73
CA ASP A 690 -17.03 23.63 53.74
C ASP A 690 -15.62 23.99 53.23
N CYS A 691 -15.53 24.06 51.89
CA CYS A 691 -14.40 24.59 51.15
C CYS A 691 -14.44 26.13 51.10
N THR A 692 -13.57 26.82 51.83
CA THR A 692 -13.13 28.17 51.45
C THR A 692 -11.61 28.33 51.57
N GLY A 693 -11.01 28.76 50.45
CA GLY A 693 -9.78 29.55 50.30
C GLY A 693 -8.49 29.13 51.02
N GLY A 694 -7.46 28.74 50.24
CA GLY A 694 -6.07 28.76 50.70
C GLY A 694 -5.06 28.43 49.59
N GLU A 695 -4.06 29.29 49.40
CA GLU A 695 -3.07 29.28 48.32
C GLU A 695 -2.15 28.03 48.29
N VAL A 696 -1.74 27.67 47.07
CA VAL A 696 -0.90 26.50 46.76
C VAL A 696 0.59 26.82 46.96
N GLY A 697 1.20 26.22 47.97
CA GLY A 697 2.65 26.23 48.19
C GLY A 697 3.40 25.39 47.15
N ARG A 698 4.43 25.98 46.53
CA ARG A 698 5.38 25.28 45.66
C ARG A 698 6.32 24.39 46.47
N GLY A 699 6.45 23.13 46.04
CA GLY A 699 7.74 22.43 46.05
C GLY A 699 7.81 21.12 46.81
N ARG A 700 7.82 20.01 46.06
CA ARG A 700 8.80 18.90 46.20
C ARG A 700 8.98 18.26 44.81
N ARG A 701 10.20 18.29 44.30
CA ARG A 701 10.58 17.59 43.06
C ARG A 701 10.73 16.11 43.38
N TYR A 702 9.80 15.28 42.91
CA TYR A 702 10.03 13.84 42.83
C TYR A 702 11.09 13.59 41.74
N ALA A 703 12.34 13.35 42.16
CA ALA A 703 13.38 12.87 41.28
C ALA A 703 12.99 11.47 40.77
N ALA A 704 13.31 11.18 39.50
CA ALA A 704 13.09 9.86 38.92
C ALA A 704 13.94 8.82 39.68
N SER A 705 13.35 8.15 40.66
CA SER A 705 13.92 6.92 41.21
C SER A 705 13.76 5.83 40.16
N GLY A 706 14.84 5.08 39.91
CA GLY A 706 14.84 3.97 38.95
C GLY A 706 13.82 2.87 39.33
N PRO A 707 13.52 1.95 38.40
CA PRO A 707 12.62 0.82 38.63
C PRO A 707 13.29 -0.16 39.62
N GLY A 708 13.20 0.12 40.92
CA GLY A 708 13.85 -0.72 41.93
C GLY A 708 13.97 -0.13 43.34
N ALA A 709 13.36 1.02 43.65
CA ALA A 709 13.33 1.50 45.03
C ALA A 709 12.39 0.59 45.87
N VAL A 710 12.98 -0.35 46.60
CA VAL A 710 12.34 -1.13 47.66
C VAL A 710 12.06 -0.17 48.82
N MET A 711 10.85 -0.20 49.38
CA MET A 711 10.55 0.57 50.59
C MET A 711 11.50 0.17 51.71
N ALA A 712 11.99 1.14 52.48
CA ALA A 712 12.62 0.84 53.75
C ALA A 712 11.60 0.12 54.66
N PRO A 713 12.00 -0.95 55.38
CA PRO A 713 11.09 -1.64 56.29
C PRO A 713 10.62 -0.65 57.38
N GLY A 714 9.32 -0.38 57.45
CA GLY A 714 8.70 0.50 58.46
C GLY A 714 7.96 1.75 57.96
N ALA A 715 7.88 1.99 56.64
CA ALA A 715 7.01 3.04 56.11
C ALA A 715 5.54 2.55 56.08
N HIS A 716 4.67 3.17 56.88
CA HIS A 716 3.23 2.89 56.84
C HIS A 716 2.65 3.33 55.48
N LEU A 717 2.14 2.36 54.72
CA LEU A 717 1.49 2.60 53.43
C LEU A 717 0.12 3.27 53.68
N GLN A 718 -0.02 4.56 53.39
CA GLN A 718 -1.31 5.24 53.47
C GLN A 718 -2.21 4.81 52.31
N ALA A 719 -3.47 4.50 52.60
CA ALA A 719 -4.46 4.17 51.58
C ALA A 719 -4.64 5.36 50.62
N SER A 720 -4.72 5.07 49.32
CA SER A 720 -4.96 6.08 48.29
C SER A 720 -5.98 5.55 47.29
N CYS A 721 -6.93 6.39 46.92
CA CYS A 721 -7.92 6.08 45.90
C CYS A 721 -7.76 7.01 44.70
N LEU A 722 -7.62 6.41 43.52
CA LEU A 722 -7.73 7.09 42.24
C LEU A 722 -9.13 6.80 41.66
N ARG A 723 -9.98 7.83 41.61
CA ARG A 723 -11.32 7.77 41.02
C ARG A 723 -11.33 8.45 39.65
N ILE A 724 -11.97 7.81 38.69
CA ILE A 724 -12.15 8.29 37.32
C ILE A 724 -13.62 8.13 36.96
N GLU A 725 -14.31 9.25 36.75
CA GLU A 725 -15.71 9.32 36.34
C GLU A 725 -15.77 9.91 34.93
N SER A 726 -16.31 9.17 33.99
CA SER A 726 -16.46 9.58 32.59
C SER A 726 -17.94 9.65 32.24
N ARG A 727 -18.42 10.88 32.00
CA ARG A 727 -19.81 11.18 31.64
C ARG A 727 -19.91 11.48 30.15
N PHE A 728 -20.62 10.62 29.45
CA PHE A 728 -20.92 10.73 28.02
C PHE A 728 -22.30 11.34 27.83
N VAL A 729 -22.43 12.32 26.94
CA VAL A 729 -23.72 12.92 26.57
C VAL A 729 -23.80 13.05 25.05
N ASN A 730 -24.84 12.53 24.43
CA ASN A 730 -25.07 12.69 23.01
C ASN A 730 -25.51 14.13 22.72
N ARG A 731 -24.62 14.93 22.14
CA ARG A 731 -24.89 16.31 21.69
C ARG A 731 -25.19 16.39 20.19
N SER A 732 -25.26 15.26 19.52
CA SER A 732 -25.63 15.19 18.11
C SER A 732 -27.14 15.30 17.93
N GLY A 733 -27.58 15.64 16.71
CA GLY A 733 -29.00 15.63 16.35
C GLY A 733 -29.57 14.25 16.01
N LYS A 734 -28.84 13.15 16.25
CA LYS A 734 -29.22 11.78 15.85
C LYS A 734 -28.91 10.76 16.94
N VAL A 735 -29.50 9.56 16.85
CA VAL A 735 -29.12 8.43 17.71
C VAL A 735 -27.70 7.99 17.36
N LEU A 736 -26.87 7.78 18.38
CA LEU A 736 -25.49 7.29 18.22
C LEU A 736 -25.36 5.85 18.71
N ARG A 737 -24.59 5.05 17.98
CA ARG A 737 -24.21 3.68 18.31
C ARG A 737 -22.71 3.61 18.59
N TRP A 738 -22.31 3.29 19.80
CA TRP A 738 -20.90 3.35 20.20
C TRP A 738 -20.58 2.37 21.33
N SER A 739 -19.31 2.01 21.50
CA SER A 739 -18.85 1.21 22.64
C SER A 739 -17.78 1.97 23.42
N TRP A 740 -17.70 1.72 24.71
CA TRP A 740 -16.64 2.22 25.58
C TRP A 740 -15.61 1.12 25.87
N GLY A 741 -14.33 1.49 25.89
CA GLY A 741 -13.26 0.60 26.35
C GLY A 741 -12.20 1.31 27.20
N GLY A 742 -11.99 0.85 28.43
CA GLY A 742 -10.94 1.33 29.34
C GLY A 742 -9.72 0.41 29.34
N ARG A 743 -8.52 0.97 29.27
CA ARG A 743 -7.24 0.25 29.36
C ARG A 743 -6.39 0.80 30.48
N LEU A 744 -5.84 -0.08 31.31
CA LEU A 744 -4.88 0.25 32.35
C LEU A 744 -3.64 -0.64 32.23
N PHE A 745 -2.47 -0.04 32.37
CA PHE A 745 -1.21 -0.76 32.43
C PHE A 745 -0.51 -0.46 33.76
N LEU A 746 -0.38 -1.48 34.60
CA LEU A 746 0.20 -1.41 35.93
C LEU A 746 1.62 -1.96 35.95
N LEU A 747 2.53 -1.27 36.64
CA LEU A 747 3.87 -1.77 36.96
C LEU A 747 3.78 -2.78 38.11
N SER A 748 4.45 -3.91 37.95
CA SER A 748 4.53 -4.93 39.00
C SER A 748 5.82 -4.77 39.83
N PRO A 749 5.80 -4.95 41.17
CA PRO A 749 7.01 -5.15 41.97
C PRO A 749 7.48 -6.61 42.05
N GLY A 750 6.68 -7.57 41.61
CA GLY A 750 6.95 -9.00 41.75
C GLY A 750 5.72 -9.85 41.39
N PRO A 751 5.77 -11.17 41.56
CA PRO A 751 4.62 -12.04 41.27
C PRO A 751 3.35 -11.55 42.01
N ALA A 752 2.22 -11.54 41.31
CA ALA A 752 0.93 -11.12 41.84
C ALA A 752 -0.11 -12.23 41.69
N THR A 753 -1.12 -12.24 42.55
CA THR A 753 -2.32 -13.07 42.39
C THR A 753 -3.49 -12.20 42.03
N VAL A 754 -4.19 -12.54 40.96
CA VAL A 754 -5.41 -11.82 40.56
C VAL A 754 -6.59 -12.58 41.12
N VAL A 755 -7.44 -11.86 41.85
CA VAL A 755 -8.67 -12.37 42.45
C VAL A 755 -9.84 -11.64 41.84
N PHE A 756 -10.79 -12.39 41.30
CA PHE A 756 -12.05 -11.86 40.83
C PHE A 756 -13.16 -12.83 41.19
N ASP A 757 -14.29 -12.29 41.59
CA ASP A 757 -15.45 -13.11 41.87
C ASP A 757 -15.98 -13.67 40.52
N CYS A 758 -16.49 -14.89 40.47
CA CYS A 758 -17.23 -15.37 39.30
C CYS A 758 -18.64 -15.75 39.74
N ALA A 759 -19.56 -15.91 38.79
CA ALA A 759 -20.86 -16.50 39.08
C ALA A 759 -20.75 -17.89 39.77
N SER A 760 -19.64 -18.60 39.53
CA SER A 760 -19.27 -19.89 40.11
C SER A 760 -18.45 -19.82 41.41
N GLY A 761 -18.17 -18.63 41.94
CA GLY A 761 -17.31 -18.39 43.11
C GLY A 761 -15.99 -17.66 42.77
N PRO A 762 -15.21 -17.22 43.76
CA PRO A 762 -13.98 -16.46 43.54
C PRO A 762 -12.92 -17.30 42.82
N ARG A 763 -12.43 -16.79 41.69
CA ARG A 763 -11.33 -17.38 40.93
C ARG A 763 -10.05 -16.62 41.24
N ARG A 764 -8.98 -17.38 41.47
CA ARG A 764 -7.64 -16.87 41.75
C ARG A 764 -6.73 -17.35 40.63
N LEU A 765 -6.00 -16.42 40.02
CA LEU A 765 -4.98 -16.71 39.02
C LEU A 765 -3.62 -16.25 39.55
N ALA A 766 -2.69 -17.18 39.70
CA ALA A 766 -1.31 -16.87 40.02
C ALA A 766 -0.62 -16.21 38.81
N TRP A 767 0.48 -15.51 39.09
CA TRP A 767 1.24 -14.76 38.08
C TRP A 767 1.62 -15.59 36.84
N ASP A 768 2.03 -16.84 37.04
CA ASP A 768 2.46 -17.73 35.96
C ASP A 768 1.29 -18.37 35.19
N GLU A 769 0.07 -18.27 35.72
CA GLU A 769 -1.16 -18.69 35.05
C GLU A 769 -1.74 -17.59 34.17
N LEU A 770 -1.24 -16.36 34.28
CA LEU A 770 -1.66 -15.25 33.44
C LEU A 770 -1.07 -15.39 32.03
N PRO A 771 -1.90 -15.29 30.99
CA PRO A 771 -1.41 -15.38 29.62
C PRO A 771 -0.52 -14.18 29.27
N ALA A 772 0.57 -14.43 28.53
CA ALA A 772 1.50 -13.40 28.08
C ALA A 772 0.97 -12.59 26.87
N HIS A 773 0.18 -13.22 26.00
CA HIS A 773 -0.25 -12.62 24.73
C HIS A 773 -1.71 -12.89 24.33
N GLU A 774 -2.46 -13.66 25.12
CA GLU A 774 -3.83 -14.10 24.75
C GLU A 774 -4.87 -14.01 25.88
N ARG A 775 -6.13 -14.29 25.52
CA ARG A 775 -7.36 -13.82 26.16
C ARG A 775 -7.63 -14.50 27.50
N ALA A 776 -7.97 -13.72 28.52
CA ALA A 776 -8.29 -14.28 29.83
C ALA A 776 -9.78 -14.59 30.03
N PHE A 777 -10.75 -13.85 29.44
CA PHE A 777 -12.18 -14.09 29.67
C PHE A 777 -13.09 -13.68 28.48
N GLU A 778 -14.09 -14.52 28.17
CA GLU A 778 -15.26 -14.19 27.32
C GLU A 778 -16.52 -14.04 28.20
N ALA A 779 -17.54 -13.36 27.67
CA ALA A 779 -18.70 -12.86 28.40
C ALA A 779 -19.33 -13.86 29.39
N GLY A 780 -19.64 -13.39 30.62
CA GLY A 780 -20.47 -14.10 31.60
C GLY A 780 -19.76 -14.58 32.88
N GLU A 781 -18.42 -14.60 32.91
CA GLU A 781 -17.68 -15.17 34.06
C GLU A 781 -17.24 -14.14 35.12
N LEU A 782 -17.26 -12.84 34.84
CA LEU A 782 -16.89 -11.78 35.80
C LEU A 782 -18.14 -11.12 36.40
N PRO A 783 -18.12 -10.71 37.68
CA PRO A 783 -19.26 -10.07 38.30
C PRO A 783 -19.28 -8.59 37.89
N PRO A 784 -20.45 -7.97 37.85
CA PRO A 784 -20.51 -6.52 37.87
C PRO A 784 -19.88 -6.01 39.18
N GLY A 785 -18.90 -5.10 39.08
CA GLY A 785 -18.57 -4.22 40.19
C GLY A 785 -17.10 -4.12 40.59
N GLN A 786 -16.34 -5.24 40.67
CA GLN A 786 -14.96 -5.17 41.19
C GLN A 786 -14.10 -6.43 40.93
N TRP A 787 -12.78 -6.26 41.08
CA TRP A 787 -11.76 -7.32 41.20
C TRP A 787 -10.50 -6.77 41.88
N ARG A 788 -9.58 -7.65 42.27
CA ARG A 788 -8.41 -7.32 43.10
C ARG A 788 -7.12 -7.94 42.54
N VAL A 789 -6.04 -7.18 42.59
CA VAL A 789 -4.67 -7.67 42.37
C VAL A 789 -3.94 -7.68 43.69
N GLU A 790 -3.55 -8.86 44.16
CA GLU A 790 -2.84 -9.06 45.42
C GLU A 790 -1.34 -9.25 45.17
N PHE A 791 -0.54 -8.38 45.78
CA PHE A 791 0.91 -8.53 45.88
C PHE A 791 1.28 -9.02 47.28
N ALA A 792 2.59 -9.14 47.56
CA ALA A 792 3.08 -9.60 48.85
C ALA A 792 2.61 -8.72 50.03
N GLU A 793 2.71 -7.39 49.89
CA GLU A 793 2.50 -6.45 51.01
C GLU A 793 1.25 -5.56 50.87
N PHE A 794 0.63 -5.56 49.70
CA PHE A 794 -0.50 -4.66 49.38
C PHE A 794 -1.37 -5.27 48.29
N ALA A 795 -2.54 -4.68 48.07
CA ALA A 795 -3.42 -5.03 46.98
C ALA A 795 -3.96 -3.77 46.28
N ILE A 796 -4.28 -3.94 45.00
CA ILE A 796 -4.98 -2.94 44.20
C ILE A 796 -6.37 -3.46 43.90
N THR A 797 -7.40 -2.82 44.45
CA THR A 797 -8.80 -3.14 44.17
C THR A 797 -9.32 -2.19 43.10
N HIS A 798 -9.77 -2.74 41.97
CA HIS A 798 -10.44 -1.98 40.92
C HIS A 798 -11.94 -2.20 41.03
N ARG A 799 -12.68 -1.12 41.29
CA ARG A 799 -14.13 -1.10 41.20
C ARG A 799 -14.56 -0.38 39.94
N PHE A 800 -15.61 -0.87 39.28
CA PHE A 800 -16.21 -0.22 38.13
C PHE A 800 -17.73 -0.35 38.14
N SER A 801 -18.42 0.72 37.77
CA SER A 801 -19.89 0.78 37.78
C SER A 801 -20.41 1.60 36.60
N GLY A 802 -21.73 1.52 36.37
CA GLY A 802 -22.44 2.42 35.46
C GLY A 802 -23.00 1.80 34.18
N GLN A 803 -22.56 0.61 33.74
CA GLN A 803 -23.12 -0.14 32.59
C GLN A 803 -22.85 -1.66 32.68
N ALA A 804 -23.50 -2.46 31.83
CA ALA A 804 -23.13 -3.85 31.61
C ALA A 804 -21.83 -3.94 30.78
N PHE A 805 -20.86 -4.74 31.21
CA PHE A 805 -19.60 -4.96 30.50
C PHE A 805 -19.59 -6.36 29.88
N ILE A 806 -19.19 -6.47 28.62
CA ILE A 806 -19.23 -7.75 27.89
C ILE A 806 -17.87 -8.43 27.77
N ARG A 807 -16.78 -7.71 28.01
CA ARG A 807 -15.43 -8.26 27.89
C ARG A 807 -14.47 -7.55 28.82
N THR A 808 -13.70 -8.36 29.54
CA THR A 808 -12.55 -7.94 30.32
C THR A 808 -11.37 -8.85 29.96
N THR A 809 -10.20 -8.27 29.76
CA THR A 809 -8.98 -8.99 29.44
C THR A 809 -7.90 -8.55 30.42
N LEU A 810 -7.29 -9.51 31.09
CA LEU A 810 -6.14 -9.30 31.94
C LEU A 810 -4.99 -10.17 31.45
N MET A 811 -3.82 -9.59 31.32
CA MET A 811 -2.65 -10.29 30.79
C MET A 811 -1.38 -9.80 31.45
N ARG A 812 -0.38 -10.69 31.49
CA ARG A 812 0.98 -10.34 31.88
C ARG A 812 1.61 -9.55 30.74
N ASP A 813 2.21 -8.41 31.06
CA ASP A 813 2.94 -7.59 30.09
C ASP A 813 4.45 -7.76 30.31
N ASP A 814 5.03 -8.70 29.59
CA ASP A 814 6.47 -9.01 29.71
C ASP A 814 7.35 -7.87 29.18
N ALA A 815 6.82 -7.04 28.27
CA ALA A 815 7.53 -5.88 27.76
C ALA A 815 7.54 -4.72 28.78
N ARG A 816 6.54 -4.66 29.66
CA ARG A 816 6.42 -3.67 30.75
C ARG A 816 6.15 -4.43 32.04
N PRO A 817 7.17 -4.95 32.77
CA PRO A 817 7.03 -5.96 33.82
C PRO A 817 5.89 -5.64 34.77
N GLY A 818 4.73 -6.24 34.52
CA GLY A 818 3.47 -5.61 34.89
C GLY A 818 2.21 -6.31 34.37
N LEU A 819 1.07 -5.68 34.59
CA LEU A 819 -0.25 -6.18 34.21
C LEU A 819 -0.92 -5.21 33.24
N ALA A 820 -1.49 -5.74 32.16
CA ALA A 820 -2.36 -4.98 31.27
C ALA A 820 -3.82 -5.43 31.45
N LEU A 821 -4.69 -4.47 31.73
CA LEU A 821 -6.12 -4.67 31.83
C LEU A 821 -6.85 -3.93 30.71
N TYR A 822 -7.87 -4.59 30.17
CA TYR A 822 -8.83 -4.00 29.25
C TYR A 822 -10.26 -4.35 29.67
N VAL A 823 -11.16 -3.38 29.71
CA VAL A 823 -12.61 -3.58 30.00
C VAL A 823 -13.41 -2.88 28.90
N CYS A 824 -14.49 -3.49 28.37
CA CYS A 824 -15.37 -2.82 27.42
C CYS A 824 -16.87 -3.14 27.57
N THR A 825 -17.70 -2.17 27.20
CA THR A 825 -19.17 -2.27 27.16
C THR A 825 -19.64 -2.94 25.86
N PRO A 826 -20.91 -3.40 25.77
CA PRO A 826 -21.51 -3.68 24.47
C PRO A 826 -21.63 -2.39 23.65
N ILE A 827 -22.13 -2.53 22.42
CA ILE A 827 -22.60 -1.38 21.65
C ILE A 827 -23.78 -0.78 22.40
N LEU A 828 -23.62 0.48 22.78
CA LEU A 828 -24.60 1.32 23.45
C LEU A 828 -25.31 2.18 22.40
N GLU A 829 -26.61 2.38 22.60
CA GLU A 829 -27.42 3.32 21.84
C GLU A 829 -27.79 4.51 22.73
N THR A 830 -27.51 5.73 22.28
CA THR A 830 -27.81 6.96 23.02
C THR A 830 -28.58 7.92 22.14
N ALA A 831 -29.80 8.33 22.55
CA ALA A 831 -30.58 9.33 21.82
C ALA A 831 -30.05 10.75 22.06
N PRO A 832 -30.40 11.75 21.23
CA PRO A 832 -30.01 13.14 21.44
C PRO A 832 -30.37 13.64 22.84
N GLY A 833 -29.38 14.17 23.58
CA GLY A 833 -29.55 14.66 24.95
C GLY A 833 -29.32 13.60 26.03
N ASP A 834 -29.42 12.31 25.71
CA ASP A 834 -29.17 11.22 26.66
C ASP A 834 -27.68 11.11 27.01
N GLY A 835 -27.40 10.51 28.16
CA GLY A 835 -26.03 10.29 28.60
C GLY A 835 -25.85 9.07 29.47
N ILE A 836 -24.60 8.63 29.55
CA ILE A 836 -24.14 7.47 30.30
C ILE A 836 -22.98 7.90 31.18
N VAL A 837 -22.94 7.40 32.42
CA VAL A 837 -21.82 7.61 33.34
C VAL A 837 -21.11 6.28 33.55
N ILE A 838 -19.80 6.30 33.45
CA ILE A 838 -18.93 5.16 33.75
C ILE A 838 -17.97 5.61 34.85
N GLU A 839 -17.94 4.86 35.94
CA GLU A 839 -17.07 5.14 37.08
C GLU A 839 -16.06 4.02 37.26
N GLN A 840 -14.82 4.39 37.55
CA GLN A 840 -13.75 3.48 37.93
C GLN A 840 -13.04 4.01 39.17
N GLU A 841 -12.78 3.13 40.13
CA GLU A 841 -12.02 3.44 41.34
C GLU A 841 -10.90 2.43 41.53
N TRP A 842 -9.71 2.93 41.83
CA TRP A 842 -8.52 2.13 42.08
C TRP A 842 -8.03 2.43 43.48
N HIS A 843 -8.19 1.45 44.36
CA HIS A 843 -7.81 1.55 45.78
C HIS A 843 -6.50 0.81 46.00
N LEU A 844 -5.48 1.52 46.48
CA LEU A 844 -4.26 0.91 46.99
C LEU A 844 -4.43 0.67 48.49
N GLU A 845 -4.45 -0.60 48.88
CA GLU A 845 -4.69 -1.04 50.26
C GLU A 845 -3.49 -1.86 50.77
N PRO A 846 -2.98 -1.63 51.99
CA PRO A 846 -2.06 -2.58 52.61
C PRO A 846 -2.74 -3.93 52.80
N ARG A 847 -2.02 -5.04 52.63
CA ARG A 847 -2.54 -6.34 53.05
C ARG A 847 -2.38 -6.42 54.56
N GLU A 848 -3.46 -6.72 55.26
CA GLU A 848 -3.35 -7.20 56.64
C GLU A 848 -2.42 -8.41 56.61
N ALA A 849 -1.39 -8.39 57.46
CA ALA A 849 -0.50 -9.53 57.62
C ALA A 849 -1.39 -10.73 57.97
N THR A 850 -1.52 -11.69 57.06
CA THR A 850 -2.08 -12.99 57.41
C THR A 850 -1.15 -13.54 58.49
N ALA A 851 -1.67 -13.61 59.72
CA ALA A 851 -0.95 -14.22 60.83
C ALA A 851 -0.48 -15.62 60.40
N PRO A 852 0.76 -16.01 60.77
CA PRO A 852 1.44 -17.17 60.21
C PRO A 852 0.68 -18.48 60.34
#